data_AF-A0A6V1LSU3-F1
#
_entry.id   AF-A0A6V1LSU3-F1
#
_cell.length_a   1.000
_cell.length_b   1.000
_cell.length_c   1.000
_cell.angle_alpha   90.00
_cell.angle_beta   90.00
_cell.angle_gamma   90.00
#
_symmetry.space_group_name_H-M   'P 1'
#
loop_
_entity.id
_entity.type
_entity.pdbx_description
1 polymer ?
#
loop_
_entity_poly.entity_id
_entity_poly.type
_entity_poly.pdbx_seq_one_letter_code
_entity_poly.pdbx_strand_id
1 'polypeptide(L)'
;MGANLTVIADAEGVLLSQYRSIVYELELSGKTTMSRADIIAAAQSKIDISKDLTLISSLPEGMLSLAEIGDRLDTLLKSLEIRDVTITTVRGRQIIDSRGNPTVEVDVVTSRGVYRASVPSGASTGIYEACELRDGGAAYLGKAVGKAVAAVNNVIAPALLGKDPRKQEELDQLMLDLDGTPNKTKLGANAILGVSLALAKAGAGAKGVPLYRHFADLAGNDKLVLPVPSFNVINGGSHAGNKLAFQEFMIMPVGASTFSEAMQIGAEVYHTLKKVIKERYGQDATNVGDEGGFAPNIQSNREGVELLMEARERSGHADKVVFAMDVAASEFKVANGYDLDFKTKDNDGSQVISGDALKDMFKELATEFPIESIEDPFDQDDWDAYSKMTGEMGQNCQIVGDDLLVTNPARIQEAAEKGACNALLLKVNQIGSITEAIRAVKMAKRYGWGVMTSHRSGETEDCYIADLAVGLCTGQIKTGAPCRSERLAKYNQLLRIEQELGDRAVYAGRGYRKPAWMAETKYTLVLTRHGESQWNVENKFTGWYDCPLTEKGVGEARTGGTLIKAGGFQFDQAYTSVLKRAIETCWQVLESSDQMWVPVERCWRLNERHYGALQGLDKKETVAKHGAEQVNIWRRSYDIPPPALDEASEHYPGNDPRYAGLTPDQLPKTESLAITLDRVMPEWEGKIAPAIRSGQRVLIAAHGNSLRALVKHLDDIPEDVICELNIPTGVPLVYELDENLKPIPHPDAIAPLKGRYLGDQEQVRARIEGVKAQTGK
;
A
#
# COMPACT_ATOMS: atom_id res chain seq x y z
N MET A 1 -7.70 -49.10 28.75
CA MET A 1 -7.62 -47.64 29.06
C MET A 1 -6.73 -46.89 28.07
N GLY A 2 -5.50 -47.34 27.76
CA GLY A 2 -4.59 -46.63 26.85
C GLY A 2 -5.11 -46.40 25.42
N ALA A 3 -5.73 -47.39 24.77
CA ALA A 3 -6.25 -47.26 23.41
C ALA A 3 -7.46 -46.30 23.28
N ASN A 4 -8.27 -46.16 24.34
CA ASN A 4 -9.46 -45.31 24.33
C ASN A 4 -9.12 -43.82 24.56
N LEU A 5 -8.02 -43.53 25.25
CA LEU A 5 -7.51 -42.15 25.41
C LEU A 5 -6.94 -41.60 24.10
N THR A 6 -6.35 -42.46 23.26
CA THR A 6 -5.81 -42.08 21.95
C THR A 6 -6.92 -41.70 20.97
N VAL A 7 -8.03 -42.45 20.93
CA VAL A 7 -9.19 -42.13 20.07
C VAL A 7 -9.85 -40.80 20.45
N ILE A 8 -9.95 -40.51 21.76
CA ILE A 8 -10.47 -39.22 22.24
C ILE A 8 -9.51 -38.09 21.87
N ALA A 9 -8.19 -38.27 22.02
CA ALA A 9 -7.20 -37.28 21.63
C ALA A 9 -7.18 -37.02 20.11
N ASP A 10 -7.36 -38.06 19.29
CA ASP A 10 -7.44 -37.95 17.83
C ASP A 10 -8.72 -37.22 17.39
N ALA A 11 -9.86 -37.52 18.01
CA ALA A 11 -11.12 -36.82 17.77
C ALA A 11 -11.05 -35.34 18.22
N GLU A 12 -10.46 -35.07 19.39
CA GLU A 12 -10.18 -33.70 19.87
C GLU A 12 -9.27 -32.95 18.89
N GLY A 13 -8.25 -33.61 18.33
CA GLY A 13 -7.33 -33.04 17.34
C GLY A 13 -7.99 -32.69 16.00
N VAL A 14 -8.86 -33.57 15.48
CA VAL A 14 -9.63 -33.36 14.24
C VAL A 14 -10.62 -32.19 14.40
N LEU A 15 -11.37 -32.16 15.50
CA LEU A 15 -12.31 -31.08 15.80
C LEU A 15 -11.58 -29.74 15.97
N LEU A 16 -10.39 -29.72 16.60
CA LEU A 16 -9.57 -28.50 16.71
C LEU A 16 -9.09 -28.00 15.34
N SER A 17 -8.69 -28.92 14.47
CA SER A 17 -8.24 -28.60 13.10
C SER A 17 -9.37 -27.99 12.28
N GLN A 18 -10.56 -28.59 12.30
CA GLN A 18 -11.74 -28.06 11.63
C GLN A 18 -12.15 -26.70 12.20
N TYR A 19 -12.16 -26.54 13.53
CA TYR A 19 -12.48 -25.26 14.17
C TYR A 19 -11.50 -24.15 13.76
N ARG A 20 -10.19 -24.43 13.75
CA ARG A 20 -9.18 -23.49 13.27
C ARG A 20 -9.41 -23.11 11.80
N SER A 21 -9.76 -24.07 10.96
CA SER A 21 -10.07 -23.83 9.54
C SER A 21 -11.31 -22.96 9.37
N ILE A 22 -12.38 -23.22 10.13
CA ILE A 22 -13.65 -22.47 10.05
C ILE A 22 -13.49 -21.05 10.60
N VAL A 23 -12.79 -20.87 11.73
CA VAL A 23 -12.48 -19.54 12.26
C VAL A 23 -11.61 -18.78 11.28
N TYR A 24 -10.61 -19.43 10.67
CA TYR A 24 -9.76 -18.83 9.65
C TYR A 24 -10.56 -18.43 8.39
N GLU A 25 -11.48 -19.27 7.91
CA GLU A 25 -12.39 -18.94 6.80
C GLU A 25 -13.35 -17.80 7.14
N LEU A 26 -13.89 -17.76 8.37
CA LEU A 26 -14.77 -16.69 8.83
C LEU A 26 -14.01 -15.36 8.97
N GLU A 27 -12.78 -15.39 9.49
CA GLU A 27 -11.87 -14.24 9.54
C GLU A 27 -11.44 -13.78 8.13
N LEU A 28 -11.25 -14.70 7.18
CA LEU A 28 -10.96 -14.41 5.76
C LEU A 28 -12.16 -13.86 4.97
N SER A 29 -13.38 -14.20 5.36
CA SER A 29 -14.61 -13.83 4.62
C SER A 29 -14.97 -12.33 4.69
N GLY A 30 -14.15 -11.50 5.33
CA GLY A 30 -14.29 -10.03 5.31
C GLY A 30 -15.53 -9.50 6.02
N LYS A 31 -16.25 -10.32 6.81
CA LYS A 31 -17.39 -9.86 7.63
C LYS A 31 -16.89 -9.15 8.89
N THR A 32 -16.42 -7.92 8.72
CA THR A 32 -15.83 -7.04 9.75
C THR A 32 -16.80 -6.49 10.81
N THR A 33 -18.01 -7.05 10.97
CA THR A 33 -18.99 -6.61 11.98
C THR A 33 -19.23 -7.61 13.11
N MET A 34 -18.67 -8.81 13.01
CA MET A 34 -18.81 -9.82 14.05
C MET A 34 -17.73 -9.59 15.11
N SER A 35 -18.14 -9.42 16.37
CA SER A 35 -17.18 -9.45 17.47
C SER A 35 -16.47 -10.80 17.47
N ARG A 36 -15.28 -10.89 18.07
CA ARG A 36 -14.57 -12.17 18.14
C ARG A 36 -15.42 -13.27 18.80
N ALA A 37 -16.26 -12.89 19.76
CA ALA A 37 -17.25 -13.77 20.38
C ALA A 37 -18.32 -14.26 19.37
N ASP A 38 -18.75 -13.42 18.44
CA ASP A 38 -19.70 -13.79 17.39
C ASP A 38 -19.09 -14.69 16.32
N ILE A 39 -17.81 -14.47 15.94
CA ILE A 39 -17.07 -15.36 15.02
C ILE A 39 -16.92 -16.74 15.65
N ILE A 40 -16.60 -16.78 16.95
CA ILE A 40 -16.53 -17.99 17.75
C ILE A 40 -17.90 -18.69 17.79
N ALA A 41 -18.97 -17.96 18.09
CA ALA A 41 -20.32 -18.50 18.11
C ALA A 41 -20.76 -19.03 16.72
N ALA A 42 -20.37 -18.35 15.63
CA ALA A 42 -20.63 -18.79 14.27
C ALA A 42 -19.81 -20.03 13.89
N ALA A 43 -18.54 -20.11 14.29
CA ALA A 43 -17.70 -21.28 14.09
C ALA A 43 -18.26 -22.48 14.87
N GLN A 44 -18.66 -22.27 16.13
CA GLN A 44 -19.34 -23.26 16.96
C GLN A 44 -20.65 -23.74 16.32
N SER A 45 -21.43 -22.85 15.70
CA SER A 45 -22.70 -23.22 15.03
C SER A 45 -22.51 -23.98 13.71
N LYS A 46 -21.33 -23.85 13.09
CA LYS A 46 -20.97 -24.54 11.84
C LYS A 46 -20.35 -25.91 12.09
N ILE A 47 -19.80 -26.15 13.28
CA ILE A 47 -19.38 -27.49 13.69
C ILE A 47 -20.63 -28.28 14.04
N ASP A 48 -21.14 -29.01 13.05
CA ASP A 48 -22.18 -30.00 13.25
C ASP A 48 -21.56 -31.23 13.93
N ILE A 49 -21.48 -31.18 15.27
CA ILE A 49 -21.00 -32.29 16.09
C ILE A 49 -21.72 -33.59 15.70
N SER A 50 -22.99 -33.52 15.26
CA SER A 50 -23.79 -34.69 14.91
C SER A 50 -23.38 -35.41 13.60
N LYS A 51 -22.71 -34.72 12.67
CA LYS A 51 -22.28 -35.30 11.37
C LYS A 51 -20.90 -35.95 11.42
N ASP A 52 -20.01 -35.46 12.27
CA ASP A 52 -18.67 -36.03 12.48
C ASP A 52 -18.65 -37.12 13.59
N LEU A 53 -19.81 -37.43 14.18
CA LEU A 53 -20.04 -38.52 15.15
C LEU A 53 -19.86 -39.94 14.58
N THR A 54 -19.60 -40.12 13.28
CA THR A 54 -19.23 -41.44 12.75
C THR A 54 -17.91 -41.94 13.36
N LEU A 55 -17.01 -41.04 13.81
CA LEU A 55 -15.82 -41.41 14.59
C LEU A 55 -16.16 -41.86 16.03
N ILE A 56 -17.18 -41.25 16.65
CA ILE A 56 -17.51 -41.39 18.08
C ILE A 56 -18.46 -42.57 18.36
N SER A 57 -19.19 -43.06 17.34
CA SER A 57 -20.07 -44.24 17.43
C SER A 57 -19.35 -45.57 17.77
N SER A 58 -18.02 -45.57 17.86
CA SER A 58 -17.19 -46.71 18.26
C SER A 58 -16.75 -46.70 19.74
N LEU A 59 -17.09 -45.66 20.50
CA LEU A 59 -16.74 -45.58 21.92
C LEU A 59 -17.69 -46.45 22.77
N PRO A 60 -17.18 -47.29 23.69
CA PRO A 60 -18.01 -48.12 24.56
C PRO A 60 -18.98 -47.28 25.41
N GLU A 61 -20.20 -47.79 25.62
CA GLU A 61 -21.20 -47.16 26.49
C GLU A 61 -20.61 -46.80 27.86
N GLY A 62 -20.77 -45.53 28.26
CA GLY A 62 -20.47 -45.04 29.60
C GLY A 62 -19.17 -44.25 29.79
N MET A 63 -18.48 -43.82 28.73
CA MET A 63 -17.14 -43.23 28.88
C MET A 63 -17.01 -41.71 28.74
N LEU A 64 -18.07 -40.96 28.38
CA LEU A 64 -18.27 -39.50 28.56
C LEU A 64 -19.61 -39.16 27.87
N SER A 65 -20.49 -38.41 28.51
CA SER A 65 -21.71 -37.88 27.90
C SER A 65 -21.37 -36.80 26.87
N LEU A 66 -22.26 -36.58 25.89
CA LEU A 66 -22.14 -35.47 24.93
C LEU A 66 -21.97 -34.10 25.63
N ALA A 67 -22.56 -33.93 26.81
CA ALA A 67 -22.42 -32.74 27.63
C ALA A 67 -20.98 -32.58 28.18
N GLU A 68 -20.35 -33.66 28.65
CA GLU A 68 -18.98 -33.61 29.16
C GLU A 68 -17.93 -33.42 28.05
N ILE A 69 -18.20 -33.92 26.84
CA ILE A 69 -17.39 -33.61 25.65
C ILE A 69 -17.55 -32.14 25.29
N GLY A 70 -18.78 -31.62 25.31
CA GLY A 70 -19.09 -30.21 25.12
C GLY A 70 -18.38 -29.30 26.13
N ASP A 71 -18.44 -29.62 27.43
CA ASP A 71 -17.76 -28.86 28.49
C ASP A 71 -16.24 -28.92 28.39
N ARG A 72 -15.68 -30.07 27.98
CA ARG A 72 -14.23 -30.20 27.72
C ARG A 72 -13.80 -29.38 26.52
N LEU A 73 -14.57 -29.41 25.42
CA LEU A 73 -14.36 -28.55 24.26
C LEU A 73 -14.50 -27.08 24.64
N ASP A 74 -15.50 -26.71 25.42
CA ASP A 74 -15.73 -25.32 25.85
C ASP A 74 -14.61 -24.85 26.80
N THR A 75 -14.08 -25.74 27.64
CA THR A 75 -12.88 -25.50 28.47
C THR A 75 -11.62 -25.39 27.61
N LEU A 76 -11.47 -26.24 26.58
CA LEU A 76 -10.36 -26.15 25.64
C LEU A 76 -10.45 -24.88 24.79
N LEU A 77 -11.66 -24.48 24.38
CA LEU A 77 -11.98 -23.28 23.60
C LEU A 77 -11.77 -22.01 24.43
N LYS A 78 -12.14 -22.03 25.72
CA LYS A 78 -11.76 -20.98 26.70
C LYS A 78 -10.25 -20.96 26.96
N SER A 79 -9.58 -22.11 26.94
CA SER A 79 -8.10 -22.16 27.01
C SER A 79 -7.40 -21.75 25.71
N LEU A 80 -8.15 -21.77 24.60
CA LEU A 80 -7.83 -21.26 23.26
C LEU A 80 -8.34 -19.82 23.05
N GLU A 81 -8.99 -19.19 24.05
CA GLU A 81 -8.93 -17.74 24.15
C GLU A 81 -7.46 -17.42 23.98
N ILE A 82 -7.15 -16.70 22.91
CA ILE A 82 -5.79 -16.37 22.53
C ILE A 82 -5.24 -15.60 23.72
N ARG A 83 -4.54 -16.30 24.62
CA ARG A 83 -3.88 -15.71 25.77
C ARG A 83 -3.19 -14.48 25.25
N ASP A 84 -3.38 -13.33 25.90
CA ASP A 84 -2.67 -12.12 25.56
C ASP A 84 -1.20 -12.46 25.33
N VAL A 85 -0.79 -12.50 24.06
CA VAL A 85 0.59 -12.79 23.70
C VAL A 85 1.29 -11.48 23.90
N THR A 86 1.96 -11.35 25.03
CA THR A 86 2.68 -10.13 25.36
C THR A 86 4.17 -10.35 25.22
N ILE A 87 4.87 -9.26 24.92
CA ILE A 87 6.33 -9.22 24.88
C ILE A 87 6.83 -9.28 26.33
N THR A 88 7.57 -10.34 26.66
CA THR A 88 8.13 -10.54 28.01
C THR A 88 9.59 -10.14 28.07
N THR A 89 10.30 -10.15 26.94
CA THR A 89 11.71 -9.76 26.86
C THR A 89 12.04 -9.29 25.45
N VAL A 90 12.91 -8.29 25.35
CA VAL A 90 13.59 -7.91 24.10
C VAL A 90 15.08 -7.85 24.40
N ARG A 91 15.91 -8.51 23.59
CA ARG A 91 17.36 -8.58 23.82
C ARG A 91 18.14 -8.46 22.52
N GLY A 92 18.89 -7.37 22.39
CA GLY A 92 19.87 -7.15 21.34
C GLY A 92 21.23 -7.78 21.66
N ARG A 93 21.93 -8.23 20.62
CA ARG A 93 23.33 -8.69 20.66
C ARG A 93 24.06 -8.32 19.36
N GLN A 94 25.38 -8.38 19.41
CA GLN A 94 26.23 -8.24 18.24
C GLN A 94 26.51 -9.62 17.65
N ILE A 95 26.31 -9.76 16.34
CA ILE A 95 26.74 -10.92 15.53
C ILE A 95 27.65 -10.43 14.39
N ILE A 96 28.03 -11.32 13.47
CA ILE A 96 28.92 -11.02 12.34
C ILE A 96 28.18 -11.28 11.02
N ASP A 97 28.21 -10.32 10.10
CA ASP A 97 27.63 -10.42 8.77
C ASP A 97 28.50 -11.23 7.79
N SER A 98 28.02 -11.41 6.56
CA SER A 98 28.66 -12.19 5.51
C SER A 98 30.04 -11.69 5.06
N ARG A 99 30.41 -10.46 5.45
CA ARG A 99 31.70 -9.83 5.15
C ARG A 99 32.64 -9.82 6.36
N GLY A 100 32.23 -10.39 7.49
CA GLY A 100 33.01 -10.39 8.72
C GLY A 100 32.86 -9.11 9.56
N ASN A 101 31.91 -8.22 9.24
CA ASN A 101 31.67 -7.01 10.02
C ASN A 101 30.60 -7.25 11.09
N PRO A 102 30.66 -6.56 12.24
CA PRO A 102 29.60 -6.63 13.23
C PRO A 102 28.23 -6.18 12.70
N THR A 103 27.15 -6.78 13.18
CA THR A 103 25.78 -6.28 12.99
C THR A 103 24.87 -6.65 14.18
N VAL A 104 23.66 -6.09 14.24
CA VAL A 104 22.69 -6.27 15.32
C VAL A 104 21.80 -7.48 15.06
N GLU A 105 21.62 -8.30 16.10
CA GLU A 105 20.59 -9.34 16.17
C GLU A 105 19.72 -9.13 17.42
N VAL A 106 18.41 -9.31 17.29
CA VAL A 106 17.43 -9.10 18.35
C VAL A 106 16.61 -10.36 18.57
N ASP A 107 16.44 -10.76 19.83
CA ASP A 107 15.43 -11.72 20.26
C ASP A 107 14.27 -10.99 20.93
N VAL A 108 13.05 -11.22 20.45
CA VAL A 108 11.80 -10.91 21.13
C VAL A 108 11.24 -12.20 21.73
N VAL A 109 10.97 -12.21 23.03
CA VAL A 109 10.40 -13.35 23.74
C VAL A 109 8.95 -13.04 24.08
N THR A 110 8.08 -14.01 23.83
CA THR A 110 6.67 -13.97 24.24
C THR A 110 6.30 -15.26 24.95
N SER A 111 5.06 -15.36 25.43
CA SER A 111 4.50 -16.61 25.95
C SER A 111 4.49 -17.78 24.95
N ARG A 112 4.71 -17.51 23.64
CA ARG A 112 4.76 -18.54 22.58
C ARG A 112 6.16 -18.94 22.15
N GLY A 113 7.21 -18.25 22.59
CA GLY A 113 8.59 -18.61 22.26
C GLY A 113 9.52 -17.42 22.05
N VAL A 114 10.66 -17.70 21.43
CA VAL A 114 11.69 -16.72 21.09
C VAL A 114 11.68 -16.49 19.58
N TYR A 115 11.60 -15.22 19.17
CA TYR A 115 11.57 -14.78 17.79
C TYR A 115 12.80 -13.92 17.53
N ARG A 116 13.61 -14.33 16.56
CA ARG A 116 14.93 -13.76 16.31
C ARG A 116 14.99 -13.06 14.95
N ALA A 117 15.60 -11.90 14.90
CA ALA A 117 15.93 -11.24 13.64
C ALA A 117 17.31 -10.60 13.67
N SER A 118 18.02 -10.68 12.54
CA SER A 118 19.30 -9.99 12.34
C SER A 118 19.24 -8.99 11.19
N VAL A 119 19.99 -7.91 11.32
CA VAL A 119 19.93 -6.77 10.40
C VAL A 119 21.09 -6.82 9.40
N PRO A 120 20.85 -6.63 8.08
CA PRO A 120 21.92 -6.55 7.10
C PRO A 120 22.61 -5.18 7.12
N SER A 121 23.84 -5.12 6.57
CA SER A 121 24.67 -3.93 6.44
C SER A 121 24.99 -3.59 4.98
N GLY A 122 25.05 -2.29 4.64
CA GLY A 122 25.41 -1.79 3.32
C GLY A 122 26.92 -1.61 3.10
N ALA A 123 27.36 -1.51 1.84
CA ALA A 123 28.71 -1.04 1.46
C ALA A 123 28.68 0.45 1.10
N SER A 124 27.79 0.83 0.18
CA SER A 124 27.36 2.20 -0.08
C SER A 124 26.27 2.59 0.92
N THR A 125 26.40 3.78 1.52
CA THR A 125 25.36 4.39 2.35
C THR A 125 25.02 5.72 1.71
N GLY A 126 23.88 5.79 1.02
CA GLY A 126 23.39 7.04 0.45
C GLY A 126 23.18 8.10 1.54
N ILE A 127 23.40 9.37 1.20
CA ILE A 127 23.33 10.49 2.17
C ILE A 127 21.93 10.71 2.75
N TYR A 128 20.91 10.13 2.11
CA TYR A 128 19.49 10.25 2.49
C TYR A 128 18.95 9.02 3.23
N GLU A 129 19.76 7.97 3.44
CA GLU A 129 19.34 6.75 4.14
C GLU A 129 19.09 6.96 5.64
N ALA A 130 18.24 6.12 6.22
CA ALA A 130 18.21 5.93 7.67
C ALA A 130 19.58 5.43 8.15
N CYS A 131 20.11 6.08 9.19
CA CYS A 131 21.51 5.91 9.56
C CYS A 131 21.71 4.72 10.47
N GLU A 132 22.63 3.84 10.08
CA GLU A 132 23.14 2.79 10.95
C GLU A 132 23.95 3.39 12.11
N LEU A 133 23.72 2.93 13.35
CA LEU A 133 24.54 3.35 14.48
C LEU A 133 25.73 2.41 14.69
N ARG A 134 26.93 2.96 14.46
CA ARG A 134 28.24 2.31 14.69
C ARG A 134 28.96 2.93 15.89
N ASP A 135 29.83 2.15 16.54
CA ASP A 135 30.55 2.57 17.74
C ASP A 135 31.66 3.60 17.43
N GLY A 136 32.30 3.48 16.27
CA GLY A 136 33.56 4.15 15.97
C GLY A 136 34.74 3.55 16.77
N GLY A 137 35.89 4.22 16.76
CA GLY A 137 37.08 3.77 17.48
C GLY A 137 37.82 2.60 16.82
N ALA A 138 38.61 1.85 17.58
CA ALA A 138 39.52 0.82 17.06
C ALA A 138 38.87 -0.57 16.86
N ALA A 139 37.87 -0.91 17.68
CA ALA A 139 37.26 -2.24 17.66
C ALA A 139 36.56 -2.50 16.32
N TYR A 140 36.87 -3.64 15.68
CA TYR A 140 36.34 -3.99 14.34
C TYR A 140 36.51 -2.86 13.31
N LEU A 141 37.63 -2.15 13.34
CA LEU A 141 37.90 -1.02 12.45
C LEU A 141 36.82 0.08 12.54
N GLY A 142 36.29 0.30 13.75
CA GLY A 142 35.24 1.28 14.03
C GLY A 142 33.82 0.79 13.74
N LYS A 143 33.65 -0.46 13.28
CA LYS A 143 32.36 -1.01 12.84
C LYS A 143 31.62 -1.80 13.93
N ALA A 144 32.07 -1.80 15.17
CA ALA A 144 31.31 -2.41 16.27
C ALA A 144 29.92 -1.76 16.43
N VAL A 145 28.95 -2.49 16.99
CA VAL A 145 27.54 -2.05 17.14
C VAL A 145 27.06 -2.07 18.59
N GLY A 146 27.98 -1.96 19.56
CA GLY A 146 27.67 -1.93 20.99
C GLY A 146 26.68 -0.82 21.38
N LYS A 147 26.75 0.35 20.74
CA LYS A 147 25.81 1.46 20.93
C LYS A 147 24.39 1.10 20.48
N ALA A 148 24.25 0.50 19.30
CA ALA A 148 22.95 0.05 18.80
C ALA A 148 22.37 -1.08 19.67
N VAL A 149 23.21 -2.03 20.09
CA VAL A 149 22.82 -3.09 21.04
C VAL A 149 22.37 -2.50 22.39
N ALA A 150 23.05 -1.47 22.89
CA ALA A 150 22.66 -0.76 24.09
C ALA A 150 21.33 -0.01 23.91
N ALA A 151 21.08 0.60 22.75
CA ALA A 151 19.79 1.22 22.43
C ALA A 151 18.64 0.20 22.47
N VAL A 152 18.83 -1.00 21.89
CA VAL A 152 17.86 -2.09 21.99
C VAL A 152 17.60 -2.47 23.45
N ASN A 153 18.65 -2.77 24.21
CA ASN A 153 18.52 -3.35 25.54
C ASN A 153 18.05 -2.34 26.61
N ASN A 154 18.49 -1.09 26.53
CA ASN A 154 18.30 -0.12 27.61
C ASN A 154 17.20 0.92 27.32
N VAL A 155 16.82 1.10 26.05
CA VAL A 155 15.82 2.12 25.65
C VAL A 155 14.59 1.48 25.04
N ILE A 156 14.75 0.67 23.98
CA ILE A 156 13.62 0.09 23.26
C ILE A 156 12.96 -1.02 24.07
N ALA A 157 13.74 -1.93 24.66
CA ALA A 157 13.21 -3.09 25.37
C ALA A 157 12.24 -2.70 26.51
N PRO A 158 12.56 -1.77 27.43
CA PRO A 158 11.63 -1.36 28.48
C PRO A 158 10.30 -0.79 27.96
N ALA A 159 10.32 -0.09 26.82
CA ALA A 159 9.13 0.52 26.23
C ALA A 159 8.16 -0.51 25.59
N LEU A 160 8.66 -1.70 25.24
CA LEU A 160 7.89 -2.74 24.56
C LEU A 160 7.31 -3.82 25.48
N LEU A 161 7.80 -3.94 26.72
CA LEU A 161 7.33 -4.97 27.65
C LEU A 161 5.82 -4.87 27.90
N GLY A 162 5.15 -6.03 27.89
CA GLY A 162 3.71 -6.14 28.10
C GLY A 162 2.85 -5.81 26.88
N LYS A 163 3.43 -5.32 25.78
CA LYS A 163 2.68 -5.00 24.55
C LYS A 163 2.45 -6.22 23.67
N ASP A 164 1.43 -6.14 22.82
CA ASP A 164 1.05 -7.19 21.87
C ASP A 164 1.88 -7.09 20.58
N PRO A 165 2.69 -8.11 20.22
CA PRO A 165 3.55 -8.08 19.03
C PRO A 165 2.76 -8.07 17.71
N ARG A 166 1.44 -8.31 17.73
CA ARG A 166 0.59 -8.23 16.53
C ARG A 166 0.36 -6.78 16.07
N LYS A 167 0.63 -5.79 16.93
CA LYS A 167 0.40 -4.36 16.67
C LYS A 167 1.60 -3.70 15.97
N GLN A 168 2.05 -4.27 14.85
CA GLN A 168 3.28 -3.87 14.15
C GLN A 168 3.39 -2.35 13.95
N GLU A 169 2.34 -1.71 13.42
CA GLU A 169 2.35 -0.26 13.15
C GLU A 169 2.46 0.58 14.43
N GLU A 170 1.75 0.21 15.51
CA GLU A 170 1.84 0.91 16.80
C GLU A 170 3.24 0.78 17.41
N LEU A 171 3.84 -0.41 17.33
CA LEU A 171 5.14 -0.68 17.93
C LEU A 171 6.29 -0.06 17.13
N ASP A 172 6.20 -0.09 15.80
CA ASP A 172 7.13 0.64 14.94
C ASP A 172 7.04 2.15 15.23
N GLN A 173 5.83 2.72 15.26
CA GLN A 173 5.64 4.14 15.57
C GLN A 173 6.20 4.52 16.94
N LEU A 174 5.97 3.69 17.96
CA LEU A 174 6.55 3.91 19.29
C LEU A 174 8.08 3.98 19.24
N MET A 175 8.75 3.10 18.49
CA MET A 175 10.21 3.13 18.36
C MET A 175 10.69 4.37 17.59
N LEU A 176 9.95 4.80 16.57
CA LEU A 176 10.21 6.04 15.83
C LEU A 176 10.09 7.27 16.76
N ASP A 177 9.08 7.31 17.61
CA ASP A 177 8.86 8.39 18.56
C ASP A 177 9.94 8.45 19.65
N LEU A 178 10.42 7.28 20.11
CA LEU A 178 11.55 7.19 21.07
C LEU A 178 12.86 7.72 20.46
N ASP A 179 13.08 7.47 19.18
CA ASP A 179 14.20 8.03 18.43
C ASP A 179 14.02 9.54 18.22
N GLY A 180 12.90 9.95 17.64
CA GLY A 180 12.53 11.35 17.44
C GLY A 180 13.36 12.09 16.40
N THR A 181 14.18 11.40 15.59
CA THR A 181 14.97 12.00 14.50
C THR A 181 14.48 11.52 13.13
N PRO A 182 14.56 12.37 12.08
CA PRO A 182 14.10 11.98 10.74
C PRO A 182 14.80 10.73 10.18
N ASN A 183 16.11 10.59 10.44
CA ASN A 183 16.96 9.54 9.87
C ASN A 183 17.38 8.49 10.91
N LYS A 184 16.65 8.37 12.03
CA LYS A 184 16.88 7.33 13.06
C LYS A 184 18.30 7.36 13.67
N THR A 185 18.90 8.54 13.78
CA THR A 185 20.30 8.71 14.17
C THR A 185 20.54 8.56 15.66
N LYS A 186 19.50 8.67 16.50
CA LYS A 186 19.63 8.62 17.96
C LYS A 186 19.73 7.19 18.47
N LEU A 187 18.84 6.30 18.03
CA LEU A 187 18.84 4.88 18.40
C LEU A 187 19.57 4.01 17.38
N GLY A 188 19.64 4.46 16.13
CA GLY A 188 20.17 3.72 14.99
C GLY A 188 19.09 2.95 14.26
N ALA A 189 19.06 3.09 12.93
CA ALA A 189 18.15 2.34 12.06
C ALA A 189 18.31 0.82 12.22
N ASN A 190 19.53 0.35 12.51
CA ASN A 190 19.83 -1.06 12.79
C ASN A 190 19.23 -1.56 14.12
N ALA A 191 19.16 -0.72 15.15
CA ALA A 191 18.50 -1.09 16.41
C ALA A 191 16.97 -1.22 16.21
N ILE A 192 16.37 -0.21 15.59
CA ILE A 192 14.92 -0.16 15.35
C ILE A 192 14.48 -1.30 14.43
N LEU A 193 15.19 -1.51 13.32
CA LEU A 193 14.84 -2.56 12.37
C LEU A 193 14.95 -3.96 12.97
N GLY A 194 16.01 -4.23 13.75
CA GLY A 194 16.19 -5.54 14.38
C GLY A 194 15.02 -5.89 15.29
N VAL A 195 14.54 -4.92 16.06
CA VAL A 195 13.35 -5.09 16.90
C VAL A 195 12.08 -5.20 16.05
N SER A 196 11.89 -4.33 15.05
CA SER A 196 10.74 -4.33 14.14
C SER A 196 10.54 -5.69 13.45
N LEU A 197 11.63 -6.29 12.95
CA LEU A 197 11.62 -7.62 12.32
C LEU A 197 11.32 -8.75 13.31
N ALA A 198 11.93 -8.71 14.50
CA ALA A 198 11.68 -9.71 15.53
C ALA A 198 10.22 -9.62 16.03
N LEU A 199 9.64 -8.42 16.09
CA LEU A 199 8.22 -8.20 16.36
C LEU A 199 7.33 -8.77 15.26
N ALA A 200 7.65 -8.57 13.98
CA ALA A 200 6.87 -9.15 12.88
C ALA A 200 6.85 -10.69 12.95
N LYS A 201 7.99 -11.31 13.27
CA LYS A 201 8.08 -12.76 13.52
C LYS A 201 7.27 -13.19 14.74
N ALA A 202 7.33 -12.43 15.83
CA ALA A 202 6.52 -12.67 17.02
C ALA A 202 5.02 -12.49 16.76
N GLY A 203 4.63 -11.52 15.93
CA GLY A 203 3.26 -11.26 15.49
C GLY A 203 2.72 -12.40 14.63
N ALA A 204 3.51 -12.90 13.68
CA ALA A 204 3.20 -14.11 12.91
C ALA A 204 3.02 -15.33 13.83
N GLY A 205 3.97 -15.52 14.75
CA GLY A 205 3.90 -16.58 15.76
C GLY A 205 2.69 -16.45 16.70
N ALA A 206 2.29 -15.24 17.07
CA ALA A 206 1.09 -14.98 17.88
C ALA A 206 -0.20 -15.30 17.12
N LYS A 207 -0.25 -15.01 15.81
CA LYS A 207 -1.36 -15.40 14.92
C LYS A 207 -1.35 -16.90 14.57
N GLY A 208 -0.22 -17.58 14.72
CA GLY A 208 -0.05 -18.97 14.28
C GLY A 208 -0.03 -19.11 12.75
N VAL A 209 0.48 -18.09 12.04
CA VAL A 209 0.60 -18.09 10.58
C VAL A 209 2.07 -17.97 10.16
N PRO A 210 2.44 -18.41 8.94
CA PRO A 210 3.76 -18.16 8.38
C PRO A 210 4.06 -16.66 8.23
N LEU A 211 5.34 -16.29 8.24
CA LEU A 211 5.75 -14.89 8.20
C LEU A 211 5.31 -14.19 6.90
N TYR A 212 5.43 -14.84 5.74
CA TYR A 212 4.94 -14.28 4.47
C TYR A 212 3.44 -13.93 4.52
N ARG A 213 2.61 -14.75 5.19
CA ARG A 213 1.18 -14.47 5.34
C ARG A 213 0.94 -13.32 6.31
N HIS A 214 1.74 -13.23 7.38
CA HIS A 214 1.69 -12.10 8.30
C HIS A 214 2.00 -10.77 7.58
N PHE A 215 3.05 -10.75 6.73
CA PHE A 215 3.35 -9.58 5.90
C PHE A 215 2.24 -9.27 4.90
N ALA A 216 1.63 -10.29 4.31
CA ALA A 216 0.48 -10.10 3.43
C ALA A 216 -0.70 -9.44 4.14
N ASP A 217 -1.02 -9.86 5.37
CA ASP A 217 -2.07 -9.23 6.16
C ASP A 217 -1.77 -7.76 6.46
N LEU A 218 -0.53 -7.44 6.84
CA LEU A 218 -0.09 -6.06 7.10
C LEU A 218 -0.17 -5.19 5.82
N ALA A 219 0.12 -5.79 4.68
CA ALA A 219 0.02 -5.13 3.37
C ALA A 219 -1.43 -5.02 2.85
N GLY A 220 -2.34 -5.86 3.34
CA GLY A 220 -3.70 -5.98 2.78
C GLY A 220 -3.77 -6.84 1.52
N ASN A 221 -2.81 -7.76 1.33
CA ASN A 221 -2.76 -8.65 0.18
C ASN A 221 -3.52 -9.96 0.47
N ASP A 222 -4.42 -10.34 -0.41
CA ASP A 222 -5.17 -11.61 -0.37
C ASP A 222 -4.46 -12.71 -1.16
N LYS A 223 -4.03 -12.39 -2.39
CA LYS A 223 -3.30 -13.26 -3.29
C LYS A 223 -1.80 -13.04 -3.17
N LEU A 224 -1.07 -14.15 -3.21
CA LEU A 224 0.39 -14.17 -3.10
C LEU A 224 1.03 -14.53 -4.43
N VAL A 225 2.24 -14.03 -4.64
CA VAL A 225 3.04 -14.33 -5.82
C VAL A 225 4.48 -14.62 -5.42
N LEU A 226 5.08 -15.65 -6.00
CA LEU A 226 6.49 -15.93 -5.90
C LEU A 226 7.27 -15.00 -6.84
N PRO A 227 8.34 -14.35 -6.37
CA PRO A 227 9.09 -13.38 -7.16
C PRO A 227 10.00 -14.05 -8.19
N VAL A 228 10.25 -13.37 -9.31
CA VAL A 228 11.39 -13.68 -10.20
C VAL A 228 12.69 -13.34 -9.47
N PRO A 229 13.64 -14.29 -9.32
CA PRO A 229 14.95 -13.99 -8.76
C PRO A 229 15.83 -13.27 -9.79
N SER A 230 16.41 -12.14 -9.41
CA SER A 230 17.53 -11.50 -10.12
C SER A 230 18.83 -11.97 -9.48
N PHE A 231 19.55 -12.87 -10.15
CA PHE A 231 20.79 -13.45 -9.63
C PHE A 231 21.98 -12.61 -10.06
N ASN A 232 22.72 -12.03 -9.10
CA ASN A 232 23.97 -11.35 -9.39
C ASN A 232 25.07 -12.37 -9.74
N VAL A 233 25.57 -12.34 -10.99
CA VAL A 233 26.49 -13.38 -11.49
C VAL A 233 27.86 -12.85 -11.92
N ILE A 234 27.99 -11.55 -12.23
CA ILE A 234 29.27 -10.86 -12.47
C ILE A 234 29.29 -9.56 -11.69
N ASN A 235 30.37 -9.32 -10.95
CA ASN A 235 30.60 -8.13 -10.16
C ASN A 235 31.62 -7.20 -10.83
N GLY A 236 31.38 -5.90 -10.75
CA GLY A 236 32.29 -4.82 -11.04
C GLY A 236 32.21 -3.74 -9.97
N GLY A 237 32.34 -2.47 -10.38
CA GLY A 237 32.22 -1.30 -9.50
C GLY A 237 33.07 -1.43 -8.23
N SER A 238 32.50 -1.03 -7.10
CA SER A 238 33.11 -1.13 -5.76
C SER A 238 33.08 -2.56 -5.18
N HIS A 239 32.40 -3.51 -5.84
CA HIS A 239 32.30 -4.92 -5.42
C HIS A 239 33.43 -5.82 -5.97
N ALA A 240 34.27 -5.31 -6.88
CA ALA A 240 35.35 -6.08 -7.49
C ALA A 240 36.58 -5.23 -7.85
N GLY A 241 37.77 -5.83 -7.71
CA GLY A 241 39.05 -5.21 -8.08
C GLY A 241 39.38 -5.22 -9.59
N ASN A 242 38.42 -5.58 -10.45
CA ASN A 242 38.57 -5.50 -11.92
C ASN A 242 38.38 -4.06 -12.42
N LYS A 243 38.47 -3.83 -13.74
CA LYS A 243 38.26 -2.49 -14.34
C LYS A 243 36.80 -2.09 -14.56
N LEU A 244 35.88 -3.05 -14.43
CA LEU A 244 34.47 -2.86 -14.78
C LEU A 244 33.83 -1.75 -13.95
N ALA A 245 33.23 -0.75 -14.59
CA ALA A 245 32.59 0.36 -13.89
C ALA A 245 31.25 -0.07 -13.25
N PHE A 246 30.42 -0.79 -13.99
CA PHE A 246 29.10 -1.21 -13.52
C PHE A 246 29.22 -2.25 -12.40
N GLN A 247 28.36 -2.15 -11.39
CA GLN A 247 28.51 -2.90 -10.16
C GLN A 247 28.05 -4.35 -10.27
N GLU A 248 26.91 -4.61 -10.90
CA GLU A 248 26.30 -5.96 -10.96
C GLU A 248 25.73 -6.25 -12.35
N PHE A 249 25.96 -7.47 -12.81
CA PHE A 249 25.29 -8.03 -13.99
C PHE A 249 24.51 -9.26 -13.54
N MET A 250 23.22 -9.23 -13.79
CA MET A 250 22.26 -10.18 -13.26
C MET A 250 21.55 -10.95 -14.37
N ILE A 251 21.16 -12.18 -14.04
CA ILE A 251 20.27 -13.01 -14.87
C ILE A 251 18.91 -13.17 -14.19
N MET A 252 17.84 -13.13 -14.98
CA MET A 252 16.46 -13.24 -14.53
C MET A 252 15.72 -14.33 -15.34
N PRO A 253 15.36 -15.48 -14.73
CA PRO A 253 14.63 -16.56 -15.38
C PRO A 253 13.12 -16.25 -15.47
N VAL A 254 12.75 -15.21 -16.22
CA VAL A 254 11.36 -14.75 -16.39
C VAL A 254 10.47 -15.74 -17.14
N GLY A 255 11.07 -16.65 -17.93
CA GLY A 255 10.37 -17.69 -18.68
C GLY A 255 10.17 -19.00 -17.92
N ALA A 256 10.59 -19.09 -16.65
CA ALA A 256 10.26 -20.23 -15.80
C ALA A 256 8.76 -20.25 -15.45
N SER A 257 8.23 -21.44 -15.16
CA SER A 257 6.84 -21.67 -14.79
C SER A 257 6.63 -21.67 -13.27
N THR A 258 7.69 -21.94 -12.51
CA THR A 258 7.71 -22.03 -11.04
C THR A 258 8.98 -21.40 -10.50
N PHE A 259 8.99 -21.06 -9.22
CA PHE A 259 10.19 -20.59 -8.54
C PHE A 259 11.26 -21.70 -8.45
N SER A 260 10.85 -22.96 -8.25
CA SER A 260 11.76 -24.12 -8.31
C SER A 260 12.48 -24.24 -9.65
N GLU A 261 11.76 -24.09 -10.76
CA GLU A 261 12.36 -24.07 -12.11
C GLU A 261 13.28 -22.85 -12.29
N ALA A 262 12.87 -21.67 -11.81
CA ALA A 262 13.68 -20.46 -11.85
C ALA A 262 15.02 -20.63 -11.13
N MET A 263 15.01 -21.26 -9.94
CA MET A 263 16.22 -21.59 -9.19
C MET A 263 17.13 -22.57 -9.93
N GLN A 264 16.56 -23.61 -10.54
CA GLN A 264 17.32 -24.56 -11.35
C GLN A 264 18.03 -23.84 -12.51
N ILE A 265 17.28 -23.06 -13.30
CA ILE A 265 17.80 -22.31 -14.44
C ILE A 265 18.93 -21.38 -13.99
N GLY A 266 18.70 -20.59 -12.93
CA GLY A 266 19.72 -19.66 -12.40
C GLY A 266 21.01 -20.37 -12.00
N ALA A 267 20.92 -21.52 -11.31
CA ALA A 267 22.08 -22.31 -10.90
C ALA A 267 22.82 -22.93 -12.10
N GLU A 268 22.10 -23.43 -13.10
CA GLU A 268 22.69 -24.02 -14.31
C GLU A 268 23.42 -22.96 -15.16
N VAL A 269 22.82 -21.78 -15.34
CA VAL A 269 23.46 -20.65 -16.02
C VAL A 269 24.69 -20.19 -15.23
N TYR A 270 24.61 -20.04 -13.90
CA TYR A 270 25.74 -19.63 -13.06
C TYR A 270 26.93 -20.62 -13.14
N HIS A 271 26.67 -21.93 -13.05
CA HIS A 271 27.73 -22.94 -13.20
C HIS A 271 28.30 -23.01 -14.62
N THR A 272 27.48 -22.73 -15.64
CA THR A 272 27.93 -22.63 -17.03
C THR A 272 28.82 -21.41 -17.22
N LEU A 273 28.42 -20.26 -16.69
CA LEU A 273 29.21 -19.03 -16.67
C LEU A 273 30.56 -19.24 -15.97
N LYS A 274 30.58 -19.97 -14.83
CA LYS A 274 31.84 -20.34 -14.15
C LYS A 274 32.81 -21.06 -15.08
N LYS A 275 32.32 -21.98 -15.91
CA LYS A 275 33.15 -22.72 -16.88
C LYS A 275 33.66 -21.79 -17.99
N VAL A 276 32.79 -20.95 -18.55
CA VAL A 276 33.17 -19.95 -19.56
C VAL A 276 34.25 -19.00 -19.03
N ILE A 277 34.07 -18.48 -17.82
CA ILE A 277 35.06 -17.60 -17.17
C ILE A 277 36.38 -18.35 -16.93
N LYS A 278 36.33 -19.61 -16.45
CA LYS A 278 37.52 -20.42 -16.24
C LYS A 278 38.29 -20.66 -17.53
N GLU A 279 37.59 -20.95 -18.62
CA GLU A 279 38.17 -21.18 -19.95
C GLU A 279 38.87 -19.92 -20.48
N ARG A 280 38.28 -18.73 -20.25
CA ARG A 280 38.76 -17.47 -20.84
C ARG A 280 39.76 -16.71 -19.97
N TYR A 281 39.57 -16.68 -18.66
CA TYR A 281 40.36 -15.86 -17.71
C TYR A 281 41.10 -16.68 -16.65
N GLY A 282 40.95 -18.01 -16.67
CA GLY A 282 41.63 -18.91 -15.74
C GLY A 282 40.86 -19.18 -14.44
N GLN A 283 41.42 -20.09 -13.63
CA GLN A 283 40.77 -20.60 -12.41
C GLN A 283 40.51 -19.51 -11.36
N ASP A 284 41.43 -18.58 -11.19
CA ASP A 284 41.35 -17.55 -10.15
C ASP A 284 40.22 -16.54 -10.42
N ALA A 285 39.86 -16.32 -11.68
CA ALA A 285 38.72 -15.50 -12.08
C ALA A 285 37.36 -16.09 -11.68
N THR A 286 37.33 -17.35 -11.22
CA THR A 286 36.12 -18.01 -10.69
C THR A 286 35.92 -17.84 -9.19
N ASN A 287 36.79 -17.07 -8.54
CA ASN A 287 36.52 -16.57 -7.19
C ASN A 287 35.31 -15.63 -7.22
N VAL A 288 34.66 -15.51 -6.07
CA VAL A 288 33.40 -14.77 -5.95
C VAL A 288 33.56 -13.54 -5.06
N GLY A 289 32.85 -12.47 -5.38
CA GLY A 289 32.77 -11.28 -4.54
C GLY A 289 31.77 -11.44 -3.37
N ASP A 290 31.44 -10.31 -2.74
CA ASP A 290 30.58 -10.24 -1.55
C ASP A 290 29.22 -10.93 -1.75
N GLU A 291 28.67 -10.85 -2.96
CA GLU A 291 27.33 -11.35 -3.31
C GLU A 291 27.33 -12.67 -4.07
N GLY A 292 28.49 -13.30 -4.22
CA GLY A 292 28.63 -14.61 -4.86
C GLY A 292 28.81 -14.56 -6.39
N GLY A 293 28.65 -13.40 -7.02
CA GLY A 293 29.00 -13.18 -8.44
C GLY A 293 30.52 -13.30 -8.68
N PHE A 294 30.91 -13.67 -9.89
CA PHE A 294 32.32 -13.76 -10.30
C PHE A 294 32.91 -12.37 -10.52
N ALA A 295 34.24 -12.23 -10.37
CA ALA A 295 34.96 -10.98 -10.63
C ALA A 295 36.06 -11.18 -11.69
N PRO A 296 35.72 -11.59 -12.94
CA PRO A 296 36.70 -11.71 -14.01
C PRO A 296 37.31 -10.35 -14.35
N ASN A 297 38.53 -10.36 -14.90
CA ASN A 297 39.21 -9.15 -15.35
C ASN A 297 38.72 -8.73 -16.75
N ILE A 298 37.43 -8.44 -16.87
CA ILE A 298 36.82 -7.91 -18.09
C ILE A 298 37.22 -6.46 -18.34
N GLN A 299 37.34 -6.10 -19.61
CA GLN A 299 37.86 -4.81 -20.06
C GLN A 299 36.75 -3.82 -20.45
N SER A 300 35.49 -4.27 -20.60
CA SER A 300 34.35 -3.40 -20.92
C SER A 300 33.03 -3.92 -20.35
N ASN A 301 32.04 -3.04 -20.19
CA ASN A 301 30.69 -3.41 -19.76
C ASN A 301 30.01 -4.36 -20.76
N ARG A 302 30.24 -4.17 -22.06
CA ARG A 302 29.70 -5.01 -23.14
C ARG A 302 30.19 -6.45 -23.03
N GLU A 303 31.47 -6.64 -22.76
CA GLU A 303 32.06 -7.98 -22.55
C GLU A 303 31.38 -8.72 -21.39
N GLY A 304 30.98 -8.01 -20.33
CA GLY A 304 30.19 -8.57 -19.23
C GLY A 304 28.86 -9.17 -19.71
N VAL A 305 28.11 -8.44 -20.52
CA VAL A 305 26.82 -8.90 -21.08
C VAL A 305 27.02 -10.03 -22.10
N GLU A 306 28.09 -9.98 -22.91
CA GLU A 306 28.44 -11.04 -23.86
C GLU A 306 28.75 -12.37 -23.16
N LEU A 307 29.40 -12.34 -21.99
CA LEU A 307 29.60 -13.54 -21.18
C LEU A 307 28.27 -14.12 -20.69
N LEU A 308 27.29 -13.27 -20.34
CA LEU A 308 25.96 -13.73 -19.94
C LEU A 308 25.21 -14.36 -21.12
N MET A 309 25.32 -13.77 -22.32
CA MET A 309 24.77 -14.33 -23.56
C MET A 309 25.31 -15.74 -23.82
N GLU A 310 26.64 -15.89 -23.80
CA GLU A 310 27.28 -17.18 -24.02
C GLU A 310 26.86 -18.20 -22.95
N ALA A 311 26.77 -17.80 -21.68
CA ALA A 311 26.36 -18.68 -20.59
C ALA A 311 24.90 -19.15 -20.74
N ARG A 312 23.96 -18.25 -21.03
CA ARG A 312 22.55 -18.63 -21.20
C ARG A 312 22.34 -19.54 -22.43
N GLU A 313 23.08 -19.31 -23.51
CA GLU A 313 23.04 -20.15 -24.70
C GLU A 313 23.61 -21.54 -24.44
N ARG A 314 24.83 -21.63 -23.87
CA ARG A 314 25.48 -22.91 -23.55
C ARG A 314 24.70 -23.73 -22.52
N SER A 315 23.95 -23.07 -21.63
CA SER A 315 23.09 -23.74 -20.64
C SER A 315 21.74 -24.22 -21.19
N GLY A 316 21.36 -23.80 -22.41
CA GLY A 316 20.09 -24.18 -23.03
C GLY A 316 18.87 -23.37 -22.58
N HIS A 317 19.07 -22.20 -21.99
CA HIS A 317 18.00 -21.37 -21.39
C HIS A 317 17.83 -19.99 -22.04
N ALA A 318 18.25 -19.84 -23.30
CA ALA A 318 18.27 -18.57 -24.01
C ALA A 318 16.88 -17.89 -24.14
N ASP A 319 15.80 -18.67 -24.22
CA ASP A 319 14.41 -18.22 -24.33
C ASP A 319 13.75 -17.87 -22.98
N LYS A 320 14.34 -18.36 -21.87
CA LYS A 320 13.80 -18.20 -20.52
C LYS A 320 14.49 -17.13 -19.68
N VAL A 321 15.72 -16.77 -20.04
CA VAL A 321 16.59 -15.87 -19.25
C VAL A 321 16.78 -14.53 -19.95
N VAL A 322 16.45 -13.47 -19.22
CA VAL A 322 16.74 -12.06 -19.55
C VAL A 322 17.77 -11.50 -18.58
N PHE A 323 18.26 -10.30 -18.82
CA PHE A 323 19.32 -9.68 -18.02
C PHE A 323 18.83 -8.45 -17.27
N ALA A 324 19.47 -8.19 -16.14
CA ALA A 324 19.37 -6.94 -15.41
C ALA A 324 20.76 -6.44 -15.04
N MET A 325 20.88 -5.15 -14.76
CA MET A 325 22.14 -4.55 -14.32
C MET A 325 21.89 -3.61 -13.15
N ASP A 326 22.82 -3.58 -12.20
CA ASP A 326 22.99 -2.48 -11.25
C ASP A 326 24.26 -1.73 -11.63
N VAL A 327 24.08 -0.48 -12.02
CA VAL A 327 25.15 0.39 -12.49
C VAL A 327 25.87 1.03 -11.31
N ALA A 328 25.14 1.41 -10.25
CA ALA A 328 25.62 2.22 -9.13
C ALA A 328 26.39 3.48 -9.58
N ALA A 329 25.80 4.26 -10.50
CA ALA A 329 26.51 5.34 -11.19
C ALA A 329 27.03 6.48 -10.30
N SER A 330 26.49 6.65 -9.10
CA SER A 330 27.02 7.57 -8.09
C SER A 330 28.48 7.27 -7.71
N GLU A 331 28.91 6.00 -7.74
CA GLU A 331 30.28 5.60 -7.36
C GLU A 331 31.34 6.12 -8.34
N PHE A 332 30.95 6.43 -9.58
CA PHE A 332 31.85 6.92 -10.62
C PHE A 332 31.40 8.25 -11.22
N LYS A 333 30.54 8.99 -10.51
CA LYS A 333 30.18 10.36 -10.86
C LYS A 333 31.38 11.28 -10.64
N VAL A 334 31.73 12.05 -11.67
CA VAL A 334 32.75 13.10 -11.61
C VAL A 334 32.14 14.46 -11.97
N ALA A 335 32.86 15.57 -11.75
CA ALA A 335 32.31 16.92 -11.95
C ALA A 335 31.68 17.14 -13.34
N ASN A 336 32.28 16.59 -14.40
CA ASN A 336 31.87 16.83 -15.79
C ASN A 336 31.17 15.63 -16.46
N GLY A 337 30.79 14.59 -15.71
CA GLY A 337 30.21 13.39 -16.31
C GLY A 337 30.30 12.17 -15.42
N TYR A 338 30.48 11.02 -16.04
CA TYR A 338 30.61 9.70 -15.43
C TYR A 338 31.89 9.04 -15.95
N ASP A 339 32.76 8.59 -15.05
CA ASP A 339 34.08 8.04 -15.37
C ASP A 339 34.05 6.51 -15.43
N LEU A 340 34.02 5.93 -16.63
CA LEU A 340 33.95 4.48 -16.79
C LEU A 340 35.28 3.75 -16.50
N ASP A 341 36.35 4.47 -16.16
CA ASP A 341 37.64 3.90 -15.78
C ASP A 341 38.11 4.41 -14.40
N PHE A 342 37.17 4.79 -13.52
CA PHE A 342 37.43 5.41 -12.21
C PHE A 342 38.35 4.61 -11.27
N LYS A 343 38.50 3.30 -11.50
CA LYS A 343 39.37 2.40 -10.73
C LYS A 343 40.82 2.39 -11.22
N THR A 344 41.10 2.93 -12.40
CA THR A 344 42.45 2.95 -12.96
C THR A 344 43.31 4.00 -12.24
N LYS A 345 44.46 3.55 -11.74
CA LYS A 345 45.46 4.44 -11.18
C LYS A 345 46.05 5.31 -12.29
N ASP A 346 46.20 6.61 -12.01
CA ASP A 346 46.68 7.62 -12.96
C ASP A 346 45.76 7.80 -14.19
N ASN A 347 44.43 7.69 -13.98
CA ASN A 347 43.40 7.92 -15.00
C ASN A 347 43.53 9.31 -15.67
N ASP A 348 43.56 9.33 -17.01
CA ASP A 348 43.69 10.54 -17.83
C ASP A 348 42.35 11.24 -18.14
N GLY A 349 41.24 10.64 -17.70
CA GLY A 349 39.88 11.16 -17.89
C GLY A 349 39.34 10.95 -19.31
N SER A 350 40.01 10.19 -20.17
CA SER A 350 39.56 9.92 -21.55
C SER A 350 38.25 9.12 -21.62
N GLN A 351 37.90 8.41 -20.55
CA GLN A 351 36.68 7.60 -20.43
C GLN A 351 35.54 8.32 -19.67
N VAL A 352 35.66 9.62 -19.45
CA VAL A 352 34.59 10.44 -18.86
C VAL A 352 33.56 10.76 -19.94
N ILE A 353 32.32 10.33 -19.73
CA ILE A 353 31.20 10.54 -20.65
C ILE A 353 30.06 11.34 -20.00
N SER A 354 29.23 12.01 -20.80
CA SER A 354 28.06 12.74 -20.31
C SER A 354 26.93 11.78 -19.91
N GLY A 355 25.96 12.27 -19.13
CA GLY A 355 24.73 11.50 -18.82
C GLY A 355 23.96 11.10 -20.09
N ASP A 356 23.90 11.97 -21.10
CA ASP A 356 23.28 11.65 -22.39
C ASP A 356 24.02 10.52 -23.13
N ALA A 357 25.36 10.52 -23.13
CA ALA A 357 26.15 9.45 -23.74
C ALA A 357 26.01 8.12 -22.97
N LEU A 358 25.92 8.17 -21.64
CA LEU A 358 25.70 6.98 -20.80
C LEU A 358 24.29 6.41 -21.03
N LYS A 359 23.27 7.26 -21.14
CA LYS A 359 21.91 6.87 -21.54
C LYS A 359 21.90 6.16 -22.90
N ASP A 360 22.60 6.73 -23.89
CA ASP A 360 22.67 6.16 -25.24
C ASP A 360 23.37 4.79 -25.23
N MET A 361 24.40 4.62 -24.39
CA MET A 361 25.05 3.31 -24.17
C MET A 361 24.06 2.27 -23.60
N PHE A 362 23.25 2.63 -22.60
CA PHE A 362 22.23 1.71 -22.06
C PHE A 362 21.19 1.32 -23.11
N LYS A 363 20.77 2.27 -23.94
CA LYS A 363 19.82 2.05 -25.02
C LYS A 363 20.38 1.11 -26.09
N GLU A 364 21.66 1.28 -26.46
CA GLU A 364 22.36 0.37 -27.36
C GLU A 364 22.41 -1.04 -26.77
N LEU A 365 22.88 -1.19 -25.52
CA LEU A 365 22.95 -2.47 -24.84
C LEU A 365 21.57 -3.15 -24.75
N ALA A 366 20.52 -2.43 -24.37
CA ALA A 366 19.16 -2.99 -24.26
C ALA A 366 18.51 -3.30 -25.62
N THR A 367 19.04 -2.76 -26.72
CA THR A 367 18.59 -3.10 -28.08
C THR A 367 19.25 -4.39 -28.58
N GLU A 368 20.52 -4.60 -28.25
CA GLU A 368 21.31 -5.73 -28.72
C GLU A 368 21.20 -6.97 -27.81
N PHE A 369 20.95 -6.75 -26.52
CA PHE A 369 20.88 -7.78 -25.49
C PHE A 369 19.51 -7.76 -24.79
N PRO A 370 19.07 -8.88 -24.22
CA PRO A 370 17.77 -9.01 -23.53
C PRO A 370 17.77 -8.32 -22.15
N ILE A 371 18.20 -7.06 -22.06
CA ILE A 371 18.25 -6.31 -20.81
C ILE A 371 16.87 -5.72 -20.57
N GLU A 372 16.20 -6.19 -19.51
CA GLU A 372 14.85 -5.74 -19.17
C GLU A 372 14.80 -4.86 -17.90
N SER A 373 15.89 -4.77 -17.14
CA SER A 373 15.95 -3.92 -15.94
C SER A 373 17.32 -3.29 -15.75
N ILE A 374 17.34 -1.99 -15.45
CA ILE A 374 18.55 -1.21 -15.15
C ILE A 374 18.32 -0.46 -13.84
N GLU A 375 19.18 -0.72 -12.86
CA GLU A 375 19.22 -0.09 -11.55
C GLU A 375 20.33 0.96 -11.51
N ASP A 376 20.01 2.09 -10.87
CA ASP A 376 20.84 3.27 -10.69
C ASP A 376 21.71 3.70 -11.88
N PRO A 377 21.11 3.94 -13.07
CA PRO A 377 21.84 4.30 -14.28
C PRO A 377 22.61 5.63 -14.18
N PHE A 378 22.20 6.52 -13.26
CA PHE A 378 22.79 7.83 -13.06
C PHE A 378 22.95 8.13 -11.56
N ASP A 379 23.67 9.20 -11.26
CA ASP A 379 23.87 9.66 -9.89
C ASP A 379 22.55 9.97 -9.18
N GLN A 380 22.49 9.69 -7.88
CA GLN A 380 21.33 9.86 -7.00
C GLN A 380 20.63 11.23 -7.08
N ASP A 381 21.31 12.30 -7.54
CA ASP A 381 20.75 13.64 -7.70
C ASP A 381 20.62 14.08 -9.19
N ASP A 382 20.96 13.24 -10.17
CA ASP A 382 20.88 13.53 -11.62
C ASP A 382 19.50 13.23 -12.21
N TRP A 383 18.49 13.92 -11.68
CA TRP A 383 17.09 13.77 -12.05
C TRP A 383 16.76 13.92 -13.53
N ASP A 384 17.47 14.82 -14.21
CA ASP A 384 17.24 15.11 -15.62
C ASP A 384 17.61 13.91 -16.48
N ALA A 385 18.77 13.30 -16.22
CA ALA A 385 19.20 12.08 -16.91
C ALA A 385 18.22 10.92 -16.66
N TYR A 386 17.79 10.72 -15.41
CA TYR A 386 16.76 9.72 -15.05
C TYR A 386 15.46 9.93 -15.83
N SER A 387 14.92 11.15 -15.81
CA SER A 387 13.63 11.46 -16.43
C SER A 387 13.69 11.31 -17.95
N LYS A 388 14.79 11.72 -18.58
CA LYS A 388 15.04 11.51 -20.02
C LYS A 388 15.09 10.02 -20.37
N MET A 389 15.88 9.23 -19.64
CA MET A 389 16.00 7.79 -19.90
C MET A 389 14.67 7.08 -19.70
N THR A 390 13.98 7.35 -18.59
CA THR A 390 12.67 6.74 -18.30
C THR A 390 11.62 7.13 -19.35
N GLY A 391 11.63 8.37 -19.84
CA GLY A 391 10.77 8.80 -20.95
C GLY A 391 11.05 8.09 -22.28
N GLU A 392 12.31 7.78 -22.58
CA GLU A 392 12.71 7.14 -23.84
C GLU A 392 12.57 5.61 -23.85
N MET A 393 12.89 4.93 -22.75
CA MET A 393 12.95 3.45 -22.71
C MET A 393 12.15 2.80 -21.57
N GLY A 394 11.55 3.57 -20.67
CA GLY A 394 10.86 3.05 -19.48
C GLY A 394 9.63 2.16 -19.77
N GLN A 395 9.07 2.23 -20.97
CA GLN A 395 8.01 1.31 -21.39
C GLN A 395 8.53 -0.13 -21.53
N ASN A 396 9.70 -0.30 -22.14
CA ASN A 396 10.26 -1.62 -22.49
C ASN A 396 11.31 -2.11 -21.49
N CYS A 397 11.90 -1.20 -20.71
CA CYS A 397 12.89 -1.51 -19.69
C CYS A 397 12.45 -0.96 -18.33
N GLN A 398 12.61 -1.76 -17.28
CA GLN A 398 12.43 -1.33 -15.91
C GLN A 398 13.61 -0.44 -15.50
N ILE A 399 13.32 0.77 -15.01
CA ILE A 399 14.32 1.68 -14.45
C ILE A 399 14.11 1.68 -12.94
N VAL A 400 15.06 1.09 -12.22
CA VAL A 400 14.99 0.90 -10.77
C VAL A 400 15.76 2.04 -10.11
N GLY A 401 15.11 2.73 -9.18
CA GLY A 401 15.78 3.65 -8.27
C GLY A 401 16.13 2.96 -6.95
N ASP A 402 17.40 2.98 -6.60
CA ASP A 402 17.97 2.51 -5.34
C ASP A 402 18.55 3.68 -4.54
N ASP A 403 19.77 4.15 -4.83
CA ASP A 403 20.37 5.34 -4.21
C ASP A 403 19.55 6.60 -4.53
N LEU A 404 18.89 6.63 -5.71
CA LEU A 404 17.92 7.66 -6.06
C LEU A 404 16.80 7.75 -5.02
N LEU A 405 16.28 6.62 -4.52
CA LEU A 405 15.04 6.57 -3.74
C LEU A 405 15.27 6.31 -2.25
N VAL A 406 16.34 5.59 -1.89
CA VAL A 406 16.72 5.13 -0.55
C VAL A 406 15.54 4.59 0.27
N THR A 407 14.58 3.93 -0.39
CA THR A 407 13.31 3.47 0.22
C THR A 407 12.56 4.59 0.99
N ASN A 408 12.77 5.86 0.64
CA ASN A 408 12.23 7.02 1.35
C ASN A 408 10.96 7.55 0.65
N PRO A 409 9.81 7.64 1.35
CA PRO A 409 8.55 8.12 0.75
C PRO A 409 8.63 9.49 0.07
N ALA A 410 9.40 10.45 0.61
CA ALA A 410 9.54 11.77 0.01
C ALA A 410 10.31 11.73 -1.33
N ARG A 411 11.37 10.92 -1.39
CA ARG A 411 12.14 10.69 -2.62
C ARG A 411 11.29 9.97 -3.68
N ILE A 412 10.52 8.96 -3.26
CA ILE A 412 9.59 8.22 -4.13
C ILE A 412 8.54 9.18 -4.72
N GLN A 413 7.99 10.07 -3.90
CA GLN A 413 7.04 11.08 -4.38
C GLN A 413 7.67 11.98 -5.46
N GLU A 414 8.83 12.56 -5.17
CA GLU A 414 9.50 13.47 -6.09
C GLU A 414 9.90 12.76 -7.40
N ALA A 415 10.38 11.52 -7.31
CA ALA A 415 10.71 10.70 -8.47
C ALA A 415 9.47 10.37 -9.33
N ALA A 416 8.31 10.15 -8.71
CA ALA A 416 7.04 9.99 -9.43
C ALA A 416 6.59 11.29 -10.10
N GLU A 417 6.71 12.43 -9.43
CA GLU A 417 6.37 13.74 -10.00
C GLU A 417 7.24 14.11 -11.21
N LYS A 418 8.52 13.75 -11.17
CA LYS A 418 9.48 13.98 -12.26
C LYS A 418 9.43 12.93 -13.37
N GLY A 419 8.80 11.78 -13.13
CA GLY A 419 8.87 10.63 -14.05
C GLY A 419 10.28 10.03 -14.14
N ALA A 420 11.04 10.06 -13.04
CA ALA A 420 12.46 9.74 -13.00
C ALA A 420 12.75 8.22 -13.13
N CYS A 421 11.89 7.38 -12.58
CA CYS A 421 12.03 5.92 -12.66
C CYS A 421 10.65 5.25 -12.67
N ASN A 422 10.62 3.91 -12.79
CA ASN A 422 9.37 3.15 -12.83
C ASN A 422 9.39 1.89 -11.95
N ALA A 423 10.40 1.78 -11.08
CA ALA A 423 10.50 0.74 -10.07
C ALA A 423 11.27 1.22 -8.84
N LEU A 424 10.86 0.70 -7.68
CA LEU A 424 11.52 0.88 -6.39
C LEU A 424 12.41 -0.33 -6.08
N LEU A 425 13.67 -0.10 -5.73
CA LEU A 425 14.44 -1.10 -4.98
C LEU A 425 14.08 -0.99 -3.49
N LEU A 426 13.51 -2.05 -2.93
CA LEU A 426 13.10 -2.10 -1.54
C LEU A 426 14.21 -2.69 -0.67
N LYS A 427 14.94 -1.82 0.05
CA LYS A 427 15.88 -2.21 1.10
C LYS A 427 15.35 -1.75 2.46
N VAL A 428 14.82 -2.70 3.23
CA VAL A 428 14.12 -2.39 4.49
C VAL A 428 15.02 -1.64 5.49
N ASN A 429 16.33 -1.87 5.48
CA ASN A 429 17.27 -1.18 6.35
C ASN A 429 17.59 0.27 5.93
N GLN A 430 17.32 0.66 4.68
CA GLN A 430 17.43 2.07 4.26
C GLN A 430 16.33 2.95 4.86
N ILE A 431 15.17 2.37 5.21
CA ILE A 431 14.07 3.09 5.86
C ILE A 431 13.96 2.81 7.35
N GLY A 432 14.30 1.60 7.81
CA GLY A 432 14.53 1.26 9.22
C GLY A 432 13.37 0.63 9.98
N SER A 433 12.20 0.43 9.39
CA SER A 433 11.08 -0.34 9.99
C SER A 433 10.25 -1.08 8.95
N ILE A 434 9.55 -2.15 9.37
CA ILE A 434 8.64 -2.91 8.50
C ILE A 434 7.46 -2.05 8.06
N THR A 435 6.87 -1.28 8.97
CA THR A 435 5.72 -0.44 8.67
C THR A 435 6.05 0.62 7.60
N GLU A 436 7.18 1.33 7.73
CA GLU A 436 7.59 2.31 6.72
C GLU A 436 7.94 1.65 5.38
N ALA A 437 8.58 0.48 5.40
CA ALA A 437 8.85 -0.30 4.19
C ALA A 437 7.57 -0.71 3.45
N ILE A 438 6.54 -1.18 4.18
CA ILE A 438 5.23 -1.49 3.59
C ILE A 438 4.58 -0.23 3.01
N ARG A 439 4.68 0.92 3.67
CA ARG A 439 4.16 2.19 3.13
C ARG A 439 4.87 2.60 1.84
N ALA A 440 6.20 2.50 1.79
CA ALA A 440 6.99 2.78 0.59
C ALA A 440 6.59 1.86 -0.58
N VAL A 441 6.42 0.55 -0.31
CA VAL A 441 5.92 -0.41 -1.28
C VAL A 441 4.54 -0.01 -1.78
N LYS A 442 3.58 0.25 -0.90
CA LYS A 442 2.22 0.69 -1.29
C LYS A 442 2.26 1.97 -2.12
N MET A 443 3.18 2.89 -1.84
CA MET A 443 3.32 4.14 -2.58
C MET A 443 3.84 3.93 -4.01
N ALA A 444 4.95 3.21 -4.19
CA ALA A 444 5.49 2.88 -5.51
C ALA A 444 4.42 2.16 -6.36
N LYS A 445 3.73 1.22 -5.72
CA LYS A 445 2.61 0.47 -6.27
C LYS A 445 1.45 1.34 -6.77
N ARG A 446 1.05 2.37 -6.02
CA ARG A 446 0.02 3.35 -6.46
C ARG A 446 0.44 4.16 -7.68
N TYR A 447 1.74 4.41 -7.86
CA TYR A 447 2.28 5.03 -9.07
C TYR A 447 2.39 4.06 -10.26
N GLY A 448 1.94 2.81 -10.10
CA GLY A 448 2.05 1.77 -11.12
C GLY A 448 3.50 1.34 -11.34
N TRP A 449 4.36 1.44 -10.34
CA TRP A 449 5.76 1.03 -10.41
C TRP A 449 5.94 -0.45 -10.05
N GLY A 450 7.03 -1.03 -10.54
CA GLY A 450 7.56 -2.28 -10.02
C GLY A 450 8.17 -2.10 -8.63
N VAL A 451 8.32 -3.20 -7.90
CA VAL A 451 9.04 -3.21 -6.63
C VAL A 451 9.97 -4.41 -6.64
N MET A 452 11.27 -4.19 -6.47
CA MET A 452 12.26 -5.25 -6.34
C MET A 452 12.72 -5.33 -4.90
N THR A 453 12.36 -6.42 -4.21
CA THR A 453 12.89 -6.67 -2.86
C THR A 453 14.38 -6.93 -2.95
N SER A 454 15.18 -6.29 -2.09
CA SER A 454 16.63 -6.36 -2.20
C SER A 454 17.30 -6.78 -0.88
N HIS A 455 18.41 -7.50 -1.02
CA HIS A 455 19.38 -7.75 0.03
C HIS A 455 20.30 -6.52 0.28
N ARG A 456 21.35 -6.71 1.08
CA ARG A 456 22.53 -5.82 1.08
C ARG A 456 23.83 -6.62 0.87
N SER A 457 24.93 -5.94 0.57
CA SER A 457 26.24 -6.58 0.41
C SER A 457 26.69 -7.31 1.69
N GLY A 458 26.41 -6.78 2.88
CA GLY A 458 26.62 -7.47 4.17
C GLY A 458 25.34 -8.13 4.69
N GLU A 459 25.01 -9.31 4.18
CA GLU A 459 23.82 -10.06 4.61
C GLU A 459 24.09 -10.95 5.83
N THR A 460 23.00 -11.49 6.39
CA THR A 460 23.02 -12.48 7.47
C THR A 460 22.32 -13.77 7.03
N GLU A 461 22.25 -14.77 7.91
CA GLU A 461 21.47 -16.00 7.68
C GLU A 461 19.95 -15.77 7.70
N ASP A 462 19.48 -14.60 8.17
CA ASP A 462 18.05 -14.29 8.25
C ASP A 462 17.42 -14.24 6.86
N CYS A 463 16.33 -14.97 6.65
CA CYS A 463 15.67 -15.08 5.36
C CYS A 463 14.42 -14.20 5.24
N TYR A 464 14.20 -13.21 6.12
CA TYR A 464 12.96 -12.43 6.17
C TYR A 464 12.56 -11.77 4.84
N ILE A 465 13.53 -11.34 4.00
CA ILE A 465 13.22 -10.70 2.72
C ILE A 465 12.58 -11.67 1.70
N ALA A 466 12.77 -12.98 1.86
CA ALA A 466 12.05 -13.97 1.06
C ALA A 466 10.55 -13.95 1.39
N ASP A 467 10.22 -14.04 2.68
CA ASP A 467 8.85 -13.92 3.18
C ASP A 467 8.24 -12.55 2.84
N LEU A 468 9.04 -11.48 2.91
CA LEU A 468 8.62 -10.13 2.59
C LEU A 468 8.28 -9.99 1.10
N ALA A 469 9.13 -10.48 0.19
CA ALA A 469 8.88 -10.41 -1.25
C ALA A 469 7.55 -11.09 -1.65
N VAL A 470 7.27 -12.25 -1.03
CA VAL A 470 6.01 -12.98 -1.22
C VAL A 470 4.84 -12.26 -0.57
N GLY A 471 4.96 -11.88 0.70
CA GLY A 471 3.88 -11.24 1.45
C GLY A 471 3.48 -9.89 0.90
N LEU A 472 4.45 -9.10 0.44
CA LEU A 472 4.21 -7.81 -0.20
C LEU A 472 3.91 -7.94 -1.69
N CYS A 473 3.99 -9.15 -2.25
CA CYS A 473 3.78 -9.42 -3.67
C CYS A 473 4.59 -8.48 -4.58
N THR A 474 5.90 -8.42 -4.35
CA THR A 474 6.78 -7.52 -5.12
C THR A 474 7.03 -8.04 -6.54
N GLY A 475 6.91 -9.35 -6.76
CA GLY A 475 7.04 -9.97 -8.08
C GLY A 475 8.46 -10.24 -8.52
N GLN A 476 9.43 -9.62 -7.86
CA GLN A 476 10.85 -9.73 -8.15
C GLN A 476 11.68 -9.50 -6.89
N ILE A 477 12.83 -10.17 -6.82
CA ILE A 477 13.78 -10.11 -5.70
C ILE A 477 15.22 -10.20 -6.22
N LYS A 478 16.12 -9.30 -5.78
CA LYS A 478 17.57 -9.49 -5.92
C LYS A 478 18.15 -9.86 -4.57
N THR A 479 18.75 -11.04 -4.48
CA THR A 479 19.35 -11.51 -3.22
C THR A 479 20.68 -12.25 -3.42
N GLY A 480 21.40 -11.90 -4.50
CA GLY A 480 22.76 -12.35 -4.80
C GLY A 480 22.82 -13.51 -5.79
N ALA A 481 24.01 -14.10 -5.94
CA ALA A 481 24.18 -15.31 -6.75
C ALA A 481 23.48 -16.52 -6.12
N PRO A 482 23.26 -17.61 -6.87
CA PRO A 482 23.00 -18.94 -6.30
C PRO A 482 24.29 -19.54 -5.67
N CYS A 483 24.98 -18.74 -4.85
CA CYS A 483 26.25 -19.03 -4.20
C CYS A 483 26.34 -18.21 -2.90
N ARG A 484 27.02 -18.76 -1.89
CA ARG A 484 27.12 -18.23 -0.51
C ARG A 484 25.80 -18.30 0.26
N SER A 485 25.86 -18.77 1.51
CA SER A 485 24.67 -19.23 2.23
C SER A 485 23.76 -18.11 2.74
N GLU A 486 24.28 -16.92 2.96
CA GLU A 486 23.49 -15.74 3.29
C GLU A 486 22.56 -15.32 2.12
N ARG A 487 22.90 -15.73 0.88
CA ARG A 487 22.10 -15.54 -0.34
C ARG A 487 21.13 -16.71 -0.49
N LEU A 488 21.68 -17.94 -0.48
CA LEU A 488 20.92 -19.18 -0.60
C LEU A 488 19.88 -19.35 0.52
N ALA A 489 20.08 -18.78 1.71
CA ALA A 489 19.07 -18.81 2.78
C ALA A 489 17.72 -18.24 2.32
N LYS A 490 17.74 -17.15 1.53
CA LYS A 490 16.52 -16.50 1.02
C LYS A 490 15.92 -17.30 -0.13
N TYR A 491 16.75 -17.73 -1.08
CA TYR A 491 16.30 -18.58 -2.18
C TYR A 491 15.71 -19.91 -1.70
N ASN A 492 16.37 -20.58 -0.75
CA ASN A 492 15.85 -21.80 -0.16
C ASN A 492 14.58 -21.55 0.66
N GLN A 493 14.42 -20.37 1.27
CA GLN A 493 13.18 -20.00 1.92
C GLN A 493 12.04 -19.83 0.91
N LEU A 494 12.29 -19.23 -0.25
CA LEU A 494 11.30 -19.13 -1.34
C LEU A 494 10.89 -20.52 -1.87
N LEU A 495 11.82 -21.48 -1.98
CA LEU A 495 11.48 -22.88 -2.32
C LEU A 495 10.54 -23.50 -1.28
N ARG A 496 10.77 -23.25 0.02
CA ARG A 496 9.89 -23.73 1.09
C ARG A 496 8.52 -23.07 1.06
N ILE A 497 8.47 -21.76 0.80
CA ILE A 497 7.20 -21.02 0.68
C ILE A 497 6.40 -21.52 -0.53
N GLU A 498 7.04 -21.76 -1.67
CA GLU A 498 6.39 -22.36 -2.84
C GLU A 498 5.80 -23.74 -2.49
N GLN A 499 6.57 -24.59 -1.82
CA GLN A 499 6.11 -25.89 -1.37
C GLN A 499 4.90 -25.79 -0.40
N GLU A 500 4.92 -24.84 0.54
CA GLU A 500 3.83 -24.61 1.51
C GLU A 500 2.56 -24.06 0.85
N LEU A 501 2.70 -23.23 -0.18
CA LEU A 501 1.57 -22.70 -0.94
C LEU A 501 0.91 -23.76 -1.83
N GLY A 502 1.70 -24.72 -2.35
CA GLY A 502 1.21 -25.79 -3.22
C GLY A 502 0.56 -25.23 -4.49
N ASP A 503 -0.64 -25.71 -4.84
CA ASP A 503 -1.39 -25.28 -6.03
C ASP A 503 -1.78 -23.79 -6.01
N ARG A 504 -1.64 -23.10 -4.87
CA ARG A 504 -1.88 -21.66 -4.74
C ARG A 504 -0.65 -20.82 -5.13
N ALA A 505 0.51 -21.45 -5.30
CA ALA A 505 1.73 -20.76 -5.67
C ALA A 505 1.63 -20.27 -7.13
N VAL A 506 1.75 -18.96 -7.32
CA VAL A 506 1.84 -18.35 -8.64
C VAL A 506 3.21 -17.71 -8.78
N TYR A 507 3.98 -18.11 -9.78
CA TYR A 507 5.25 -17.46 -10.11
C TYR A 507 4.99 -16.22 -10.98
N ALA A 508 5.64 -15.10 -10.67
CA ALA A 508 5.38 -13.85 -11.36
C ALA A 508 5.77 -13.89 -12.85
N GLY A 509 6.81 -14.66 -13.20
CA GLY A 509 7.28 -14.85 -14.58
C GLY A 509 7.46 -13.53 -15.34
N ARG A 510 7.02 -13.48 -16.60
CA ARG A 510 7.07 -12.26 -17.43
C ARG A 510 6.26 -11.08 -16.87
N GLY A 511 5.34 -11.32 -15.92
CA GLY A 511 4.54 -10.29 -15.24
C GLY A 511 5.24 -9.64 -14.03
N TYR A 512 6.52 -9.91 -13.78
CA TYR A 512 7.26 -9.51 -12.58
C TYR A 512 7.23 -8.01 -12.23
N ARG A 513 7.09 -7.13 -13.23
CA ARG A 513 6.98 -5.67 -13.02
C ARG A 513 5.67 -5.29 -12.31
N LYS A 514 4.58 -5.99 -12.63
CA LYS A 514 3.23 -5.70 -12.11
C LYS A 514 2.47 -7.01 -11.86
N PRO A 515 2.84 -7.80 -10.83
CA PRO A 515 2.06 -8.98 -10.48
C PRO A 515 0.62 -8.60 -10.13
N ALA A 516 -0.30 -9.56 -10.18
CA ALA A 516 -1.69 -9.40 -9.76
C ALA A 516 -1.81 -9.25 -8.22
N TRP A 517 -1.17 -8.22 -7.66
CA TRP A 517 -1.30 -7.79 -6.26
C TRP A 517 -2.27 -6.62 -6.11
N MET A 518 -2.78 -6.07 -7.22
CA MET A 518 -3.96 -5.22 -7.19
C MET A 518 -5.20 -6.11 -7.13
N ALA A 519 -5.62 -6.49 -5.92
CA ALA A 519 -7.02 -6.18 -5.64
C ALA A 519 -7.16 -4.68 -5.96
N GLU A 520 -7.94 -4.34 -6.99
CA GLU A 520 -8.18 -2.96 -7.47
C GLU A 520 -8.03 -1.99 -6.30
N THR A 521 -7.14 -0.99 -6.39
CA THR A 521 -7.01 -0.03 -5.28
C THR A 521 -8.34 0.71 -5.19
N LYS A 522 -9.18 0.29 -4.24
CA LYS A 522 -10.50 0.86 -4.05
C LYS A 522 -10.36 2.09 -3.17
N TYR A 523 -10.83 3.22 -3.66
CA TYR A 523 -10.96 4.41 -2.84
C TYR A 523 -12.39 4.56 -2.37
N THR A 524 -12.55 4.86 -1.08
CA THR A 524 -13.88 5.11 -0.50
C THR A 524 -14.16 6.62 -0.47
N LEU A 525 -15.29 7.01 -1.07
CA LEU A 525 -15.85 8.35 -1.03
C LEU A 525 -17.26 8.30 -0.44
N VAL A 526 -17.53 9.11 0.58
CA VAL A 526 -18.86 9.21 1.19
C VAL A 526 -19.45 10.59 0.96
N LEU A 527 -20.66 10.64 0.40
CA LEU A 527 -21.42 11.85 0.14
C LEU A 527 -22.62 11.91 1.09
N THR A 528 -22.86 13.06 1.73
CA THR A 528 -24.04 13.26 2.57
C THR A 528 -24.70 14.59 2.22
N ARG A 529 -26.00 14.55 1.85
CA ARG A 529 -26.78 15.77 1.67
C ARG A 529 -27.12 16.36 3.04
N HIS A 530 -27.09 17.68 3.15
CA HIS A 530 -27.53 18.37 4.35
C HIS A 530 -28.93 17.90 4.82
N GLY A 531 -29.15 17.91 6.14
CA GLY A 531 -30.46 17.64 6.74
C GLY A 531 -31.51 18.69 6.34
N GLU A 532 -32.78 18.44 6.63
CA GLU A 532 -33.87 19.41 6.41
C GLU A 532 -33.56 20.80 7.02
N SER A 533 -33.71 21.86 6.22
CA SER A 533 -33.50 23.25 6.65
C SER A 533 -34.81 23.98 6.95
N GLN A 534 -34.74 25.10 7.69
CA GLN A 534 -35.92 25.93 7.98
C GLN A 534 -36.68 26.34 6.71
N TRP A 535 -35.96 26.74 5.66
CA TRP A 535 -36.57 27.14 4.39
C TRP A 535 -37.09 25.96 3.55
N ASN A 536 -36.70 24.71 3.86
CA ASN A 536 -37.39 23.56 3.30
C ASN A 536 -38.80 23.43 3.88
N VAL A 537 -38.96 23.66 5.18
CA VAL A 537 -40.27 23.64 5.87
C VAL A 537 -41.14 24.83 5.44
N GLU A 538 -40.55 26.02 5.31
CA GLU A 538 -41.24 27.22 4.81
C GLU A 538 -41.53 27.18 3.30
N ASN A 539 -41.18 26.10 2.60
CA ASN A 539 -41.43 25.91 1.17
C ASN A 539 -40.80 26.99 0.25
N LYS A 540 -39.67 27.57 0.67
CA LYS A 540 -38.95 28.60 -0.10
C LYS A 540 -37.84 28.02 -0.99
N PHE A 541 -37.46 28.75 -2.04
CA PHE A 541 -36.22 28.47 -2.79
C PHE A 541 -35.00 28.92 -1.97
N THR A 542 -34.26 27.96 -1.41
CA THR A 542 -33.16 28.25 -0.48
C THR A 542 -31.90 28.77 -1.15
N GLY A 543 -31.38 28.04 -2.14
CA GLY A 543 -30.14 28.42 -2.84
C GLY A 543 -29.00 28.78 -1.89
N TRP A 544 -28.39 29.94 -2.08
CA TRP A 544 -27.24 30.40 -1.28
C TRP A 544 -27.62 31.07 0.05
N TYR A 545 -28.91 31.21 0.35
CA TYR A 545 -29.34 31.77 1.62
C TYR A 545 -28.91 30.89 2.80
N ASP A 546 -28.43 31.51 3.88
CA ASP A 546 -27.79 30.84 5.01
C ASP A 546 -28.75 30.47 6.15
N CYS A 547 -29.77 29.68 5.83
CA CYS A 547 -30.68 29.16 6.85
C CYS A 547 -30.06 27.99 7.65
N PRO A 548 -30.40 27.85 8.95
CA PRO A 548 -29.97 26.72 9.78
C PRO A 548 -30.79 25.45 9.48
N LEU A 549 -30.35 24.33 10.04
CA LEU A 549 -31.12 23.08 10.07
C LEU A 549 -32.36 23.20 10.99
N THR A 550 -33.38 22.40 10.72
CA THR A 550 -34.45 22.13 11.71
C THR A 550 -33.97 21.10 12.74
N GLU A 551 -34.67 20.93 13.85
CA GLU A 551 -34.40 19.82 14.79
C GLU A 551 -34.44 18.46 14.08
N LYS A 552 -35.38 18.30 13.13
CA LYS A 552 -35.46 17.12 12.28
C LYS A 552 -34.20 16.98 11.41
N GLY A 553 -33.73 18.04 10.76
CA GLY A 553 -32.51 18.03 9.96
C GLY A 553 -31.26 17.67 10.77
N VAL A 554 -31.15 18.14 12.01
CA VAL A 554 -30.10 17.71 12.96
C VAL A 554 -30.21 16.21 13.25
N GLY A 555 -31.41 15.71 13.51
CA GLY A 555 -31.66 14.28 13.71
C GLY A 555 -31.29 13.41 12.50
N GLU A 556 -31.59 13.90 11.29
CA GLU A 556 -31.18 13.25 10.03
C GLU A 556 -29.64 13.15 9.92
N ALA A 557 -28.92 14.23 10.22
CA ALA A 557 -27.45 14.25 10.17
C ALA A 557 -26.82 13.30 11.20
N ARG A 558 -27.34 13.29 12.44
CA ARG A 558 -26.89 12.35 13.50
C ARG A 558 -27.13 10.90 13.13
N THR A 559 -28.28 10.61 12.52
CA THR A 559 -28.60 9.27 11.99
C THR A 559 -27.59 8.89 10.91
N GLY A 560 -27.25 9.80 10.01
CA GLY A 560 -26.21 9.60 9.00
C GLY A 560 -24.84 9.26 9.62
N GLY A 561 -24.40 10.01 10.63
CA GLY A 561 -23.16 9.72 11.36
C GLY A 561 -23.19 8.36 12.09
N THR A 562 -24.33 7.99 12.66
CA THR A 562 -24.52 6.67 13.29
C THR A 562 -24.41 5.54 12.25
N LEU A 563 -24.97 5.72 11.06
CA LEU A 563 -24.86 4.76 9.96
C LEU A 563 -23.41 4.64 9.45
N ILE A 564 -22.69 5.75 9.34
CA ILE A 564 -21.26 5.78 8.98
C ILE A 564 -20.44 4.98 10.02
N LYS A 565 -20.69 5.21 11.31
CA LYS A 565 -20.04 4.48 12.41
C LYS A 565 -20.33 2.98 12.34
N ALA A 566 -21.60 2.61 12.20
CA ALA A 566 -22.02 1.21 12.10
C ALA A 566 -21.46 0.53 10.85
N GLY A 567 -21.29 1.28 9.76
CA GLY A 567 -20.64 0.81 8.53
C GLY A 567 -19.12 0.72 8.60
N GLY A 568 -18.49 1.13 9.71
CA GLY A 568 -17.03 1.10 9.87
C GLY A 568 -16.28 2.14 9.04
N PHE A 569 -16.96 3.16 8.53
CA PHE A 569 -16.34 4.18 7.69
C PHE A 569 -15.59 5.20 8.53
N GLN A 570 -14.34 5.45 8.14
CA GLN A 570 -13.41 6.37 8.78
C GLN A 570 -12.88 7.34 7.72
N PHE A 571 -12.66 8.60 8.10
CA PHE A 571 -12.24 9.65 7.18
C PHE A 571 -10.91 10.26 7.59
N ASP A 572 -10.13 10.66 6.59
CA ASP A 572 -8.87 11.40 6.77
C ASP A 572 -9.08 12.90 6.49
N GLN A 573 -10.09 13.23 5.66
CA GLN A 573 -10.42 14.59 5.27
C GLN A 573 -11.93 14.71 5.00
N ALA A 574 -12.53 15.82 5.43
CA ALA A 574 -13.90 16.18 5.11
C ALA A 574 -13.98 17.50 4.33
N TYR A 575 -14.94 17.58 3.40
CA TYR A 575 -15.24 18.78 2.61
C TYR A 575 -16.69 19.18 2.82
N THR A 576 -16.95 20.47 2.96
CA THR A 576 -18.30 21.04 3.04
C THR A 576 -18.39 22.39 2.35
N SER A 577 -19.62 22.85 2.14
CA SER A 577 -19.87 24.22 1.68
C SER A 577 -19.66 25.25 2.80
N VAL A 578 -19.67 26.54 2.46
CA VAL A 578 -19.63 27.65 3.44
C VAL A 578 -21.00 28.01 4.05
N LEU A 579 -22.06 27.23 3.74
CA LEU A 579 -23.41 27.46 4.23
C LEU A 579 -23.66 26.66 5.52
N LYS A 580 -24.24 27.32 6.51
CA LYS A 580 -24.49 26.83 7.88
C LYS A 580 -25.10 25.44 7.91
N ARG A 581 -26.17 25.18 7.15
CA ARG A 581 -26.82 23.86 7.11
C ARG A 581 -25.91 22.69 6.68
N ALA A 582 -24.97 22.93 5.75
CA ALA A 582 -24.02 21.90 5.31
C ALA A 582 -22.91 21.72 6.35
N ILE A 583 -22.41 22.82 6.92
CA ILE A 583 -21.43 22.81 8.02
C ILE A 583 -21.98 22.07 9.24
N GLU A 584 -23.19 22.41 9.69
CA GLU A 584 -23.87 21.74 10.80
C GLU A 584 -24.10 20.26 10.51
N THR A 585 -24.49 19.90 9.28
CA THR A 585 -24.62 18.48 8.89
C THR A 585 -23.27 17.77 9.01
N CYS A 586 -22.20 18.34 8.47
CA CYS A 586 -20.85 17.78 8.52
C CYS A 586 -20.43 17.53 9.98
N TRP A 587 -20.61 18.52 10.85
CA TRP A 587 -20.30 18.41 12.27
C TRP A 587 -21.12 17.33 12.97
N GLN A 588 -22.43 17.29 12.76
CA GLN A 588 -23.29 16.29 13.40
C GLN A 588 -22.98 14.87 12.92
N VAL A 589 -22.60 14.72 11.65
CA VAL A 589 -22.12 13.45 11.08
C VAL A 589 -20.82 13.02 11.75
N LEU A 590 -19.80 13.89 11.79
CA LEU A 590 -18.50 13.58 12.40
C LEU A 590 -18.61 13.35 13.91
N GLU A 591 -19.45 14.11 14.61
CA GLU A 591 -19.71 13.93 16.04
C GLU A 591 -20.34 12.55 16.31
N SER A 592 -21.40 12.22 15.58
CA SER A 592 -22.12 10.95 15.78
C SER A 592 -21.36 9.73 15.25
N SER A 593 -20.35 9.96 14.41
CA SER A 593 -19.44 8.92 13.92
C SER A 593 -18.14 8.80 14.70
N ASP A 594 -18.02 9.52 15.84
CA ASP A 594 -16.83 9.63 16.70
C ASP A 594 -15.57 10.03 15.92
N GLN A 595 -15.63 11.06 15.07
CA GLN A 595 -14.54 11.47 14.16
C GLN A 595 -14.32 13.00 14.13
N MET A 596 -14.55 13.68 15.24
CA MET A 596 -14.42 15.14 15.33
C MET A 596 -12.99 15.68 15.10
N TRP A 597 -11.96 14.83 15.11
CA TRP A 597 -10.58 15.22 14.79
C TRP A 597 -10.33 15.38 13.29
N VAL A 598 -11.24 14.90 12.43
CA VAL A 598 -11.06 14.93 10.98
C VAL A 598 -11.02 16.39 10.51
N PRO A 599 -9.98 16.82 9.78
CA PRO A 599 -9.90 18.16 9.24
C PRO A 599 -11.07 18.43 8.28
N VAL A 600 -11.68 19.61 8.40
CA VAL A 600 -12.83 20.03 7.59
C VAL A 600 -12.45 21.23 6.73
N GLU A 601 -12.42 21.03 5.41
CA GLU A 601 -12.23 22.09 4.44
C GLU A 601 -13.58 22.65 3.97
N ARG A 602 -13.67 23.98 3.85
CA ARG A 602 -14.90 24.67 3.45
C ARG A 602 -14.68 25.40 2.14
N CYS A 603 -15.55 25.17 1.16
CA CYS A 603 -15.46 25.83 -0.13
C CYS A 603 -16.83 26.32 -0.64
N TRP A 604 -16.88 27.57 -1.13
CA TRP A 604 -18.07 28.14 -1.74
C TRP A 604 -18.48 27.39 -3.02
N ARG A 605 -17.53 26.73 -3.70
CA ARG A 605 -17.80 25.90 -4.87
C ARG A 605 -18.72 24.72 -4.57
N LEU A 606 -18.80 24.28 -3.31
CA LEU A 606 -19.72 23.24 -2.86
C LEU A 606 -21.08 23.79 -2.42
N ASN A 607 -21.36 25.09 -2.54
CA ASN A 607 -22.68 25.65 -2.23
C ASN A 607 -23.77 25.07 -3.14
N GLU A 608 -25.02 25.14 -2.67
CA GLU A 608 -26.21 24.79 -3.46
C GLU A 608 -26.26 25.56 -4.78
N ARG A 609 -27.08 25.12 -5.73
CA ARG A 609 -27.44 25.92 -6.91
C ARG A 609 -28.07 27.26 -6.50
N HIS A 610 -27.62 28.38 -7.07
CA HIS A 610 -28.23 29.68 -6.89
C HIS A 610 -29.54 29.77 -7.67
N TYR A 611 -30.66 30.04 -6.99
CA TYR A 611 -31.99 30.08 -7.61
C TYR A 611 -32.35 31.42 -8.26
N GLY A 612 -31.38 32.34 -8.34
CA GLY A 612 -31.55 33.65 -8.94
C GLY A 612 -32.70 34.43 -8.31
N ALA A 613 -33.51 35.08 -9.13
CA ALA A 613 -34.67 35.86 -8.69
C ALA A 613 -35.75 35.03 -7.96
N LEU A 614 -35.66 33.70 -7.97
CA LEU A 614 -36.57 32.85 -7.20
C LEU A 614 -36.13 32.67 -5.75
N GLN A 615 -34.87 32.94 -5.42
CA GLN A 615 -34.35 32.74 -4.06
C GLN A 615 -35.15 33.56 -3.04
N GLY A 616 -35.61 32.90 -1.98
CA GLY A 616 -36.48 33.51 -0.96
C GLY A 616 -37.98 33.46 -1.25
N LEU A 617 -38.39 33.23 -2.50
CA LEU A 617 -39.81 33.12 -2.85
C LEU A 617 -40.41 31.77 -2.39
N ASP A 618 -41.69 31.79 -2.02
CA ASP A 618 -42.45 30.56 -1.79
C ASP A 618 -42.71 29.84 -3.13
N LYS A 619 -42.51 28.52 -3.13
CA LYS A 619 -42.61 27.70 -4.34
C LYS A 619 -44.03 27.64 -4.89
N LYS A 620 -45.06 27.58 -4.02
CA LYS A 620 -46.46 27.49 -4.46
C LYS A 620 -46.93 28.80 -5.06
N GLU A 621 -46.59 29.92 -4.42
CA GLU A 621 -46.88 31.24 -4.96
C GLU A 621 -46.17 31.47 -6.30
N THR A 622 -44.91 31.01 -6.41
CA THR A 622 -44.16 31.07 -7.67
C THR A 622 -44.82 30.24 -8.76
N VAL A 623 -45.32 29.04 -8.45
CA VAL A 623 -46.09 28.20 -9.37
C VAL A 623 -47.40 28.86 -9.78
N ALA A 624 -48.13 29.47 -8.84
CA ALA A 624 -49.36 30.20 -9.14
C ALA A 624 -49.12 31.39 -10.07
N LYS A 625 -47.95 32.05 -9.94
CA LYS A 625 -47.58 33.23 -10.74
C LYS A 625 -47.04 32.87 -12.13
N HIS A 626 -46.19 31.86 -12.23
CA HIS A 626 -45.42 31.56 -13.46
C HIS A 626 -45.85 30.28 -14.17
N GLY A 627 -46.73 29.48 -13.55
CA GLY A 627 -47.15 28.18 -14.06
C GLY A 627 -46.23 27.04 -13.63
N ALA A 628 -46.81 25.86 -13.38
CA ALA A 628 -46.09 24.68 -12.90
C ALA A 628 -45.00 24.21 -13.87
N GLU A 629 -45.27 24.26 -15.18
CA GLU A 629 -44.33 23.85 -16.22
C GLU A 629 -43.08 24.74 -16.24
N GLN A 630 -43.24 26.06 -16.23
CA GLN A 630 -42.12 27.01 -16.24
C GLN A 630 -41.26 26.90 -14.97
N VAL A 631 -41.90 26.76 -13.81
CA VAL A 631 -41.17 26.57 -12.54
C VAL A 631 -40.45 25.22 -12.53
N ASN A 632 -41.04 24.18 -13.12
CA ASN A 632 -40.37 22.89 -13.26
C ASN A 632 -39.13 23.00 -14.16
N ILE A 633 -39.22 23.71 -15.30
CA ILE A 633 -38.08 23.99 -16.18
C ILE A 633 -36.96 24.64 -15.36
N TRP A 634 -37.23 25.73 -14.65
CA TRP A 634 -36.22 26.42 -13.84
C TRP A 634 -35.60 25.55 -12.74
N ARG A 635 -36.34 24.56 -12.21
CA ARG A 635 -35.87 23.70 -11.10
C ARG A 635 -35.14 22.45 -11.56
N ARG A 636 -35.56 21.88 -12.68
CA ARG A 636 -35.18 20.52 -13.10
C ARG A 636 -34.39 20.48 -14.39
N SER A 637 -34.53 21.46 -15.28
CA SER A 637 -33.70 21.53 -16.49
C SER A 637 -32.21 21.50 -16.14
N TYR A 638 -31.46 20.78 -16.96
CA TYR A 638 -30.03 20.68 -16.85
C TYR A 638 -29.34 22.03 -17.11
N ASP A 639 -29.74 22.72 -18.17
CA ASP A 639 -29.04 23.87 -18.74
C ASP A 639 -29.79 25.20 -18.60
N ILE A 640 -31.11 25.19 -18.33
CA ILE A 640 -31.91 26.42 -18.20
C ILE A 640 -31.91 26.91 -16.73
N PRO A 641 -31.29 28.07 -16.44
CA PRO A 641 -31.34 28.67 -15.11
C PRO A 641 -32.66 29.43 -14.87
N PRO A 642 -33.05 29.66 -13.60
CA PRO A 642 -34.05 30.67 -13.26
C PRO A 642 -33.61 32.07 -13.72
N PRO A 643 -34.53 33.06 -13.73
CA PRO A 643 -34.17 34.44 -14.03
C PRO A 643 -33.05 34.95 -13.10
N ALA A 644 -32.13 35.74 -13.65
CA ALA A 644 -31.01 36.31 -12.92
C ALA A 644 -31.50 37.21 -11.78
N LEU A 645 -30.80 37.14 -10.64
CA LEU A 645 -31.04 38.02 -9.50
C LEU A 645 -30.54 39.44 -9.79
N ASP A 646 -31.29 40.44 -9.32
CA ASP A 646 -30.86 41.84 -9.30
C ASP A 646 -29.76 42.06 -8.24
N GLU A 647 -28.71 42.81 -8.57
CA GLU A 647 -27.59 43.08 -7.65
C GLU A 647 -28.02 43.90 -6.42
N ALA A 648 -29.12 44.65 -6.50
CA ALA A 648 -29.70 45.37 -5.37
C ALA A 648 -30.46 44.44 -4.40
N SER A 649 -30.64 43.16 -4.75
CA SER A 649 -31.28 42.20 -3.85
C SER A 649 -30.43 41.93 -2.61
N GLU A 650 -31.09 41.79 -1.46
CA GLU A 650 -30.45 41.31 -0.22
C GLU A 650 -29.89 39.88 -0.35
N HIS A 651 -30.30 39.13 -1.38
CA HIS A 651 -29.83 37.78 -1.64
C HIS A 651 -28.65 37.72 -2.62
N TYR A 652 -28.18 38.87 -3.13
CA TYR A 652 -27.06 38.91 -4.06
C TYR A 652 -25.75 38.55 -3.33
N PRO A 653 -25.01 37.50 -3.76
CA PRO A 653 -23.79 37.07 -3.08
C PRO A 653 -22.70 38.14 -2.96
N GLY A 654 -22.66 39.12 -3.87
CA GLY A 654 -21.69 40.22 -3.80
C GLY A 654 -21.86 41.13 -2.58
N ASN A 655 -23.02 41.08 -1.92
CA ASN A 655 -23.29 41.82 -0.69
C ASN A 655 -22.96 41.02 0.58
N ASP A 656 -22.52 39.76 0.44
CA ASP A 656 -22.27 38.86 1.57
C ASP A 656 -20.74 38.75 1.85
N PRO A 657 -20.31 39.02 3.09
CA PRO A 657 -18.88 39.03 3.44
C PRO A 657 -18.17 37.70 3.23
N ARG A 658 -18.89 36.57 3.19
CA ARG A 658 -18.30 35.24 2.93
C ARG A 658 -17.69 35.12 1.54
N TYR A 659 -18.12 35.96 0.60
CA TYR A 659 -17.68 35.92 -0.80
C TYR A 659 -16.86 37.16 -1.19
N ALA A 660 -16.43 37.98 -0.22
CA ALA A 660 -15.68 39.22 -0.48
C ALA A 660 -14.35 39.02 -1.24
N GLY A 661 -13.79 37.81 -1.20
CA GLY A 661 -12.58 37.44 -1.94
C GLY A 661 -12.82 36.94 -3.38
N LEU A 662 -14.08 36.90 -3.85
CA LEU A 662 -14.42 36.42 -5.18
C LEU A 662 -14.55 37.59 -6.18
N THR A 663 -14.20 37.33 -7.43
CA THR A 663 -14.39 38.29 -8.52
C THR A 663 -15.85 38.30 -9.00
N PRO A 664 -16.34 39.39 -9.62
CA PRO A 664 -17.73 39.48 -10.08
C PRO A 664 -18.17 38.34 -11.01
N ASP A 665 -17.27 37.78 -11.82
CA ASP A 665 -17.52 36.63 -12.70
C ASP A 665 -17.69 35.30 -11.96
N GLN A 666 -17.19 35.20 -10.71
CA GLN A 666 -17.34 34.03 -9.86
C GLN A 666 -18.63 34.06 -9.03
N LEU A 667 -19.29 35.22 -8.93
CA LEU A 667 -20.52 35.41 -8.15
C LEU A 667 -21.75 35.08 -9.01
N PRO A 668 -22.49 34.00 -8.71
CA PRO A 668 -23.63 33.62 -9.53
C PRO A 668 -24.82 34.54 -9.27
N LYS A 669 -25.38 35.10 -10.35
CA LYS A 669 -26.70 35.74 -10.32
C LYS A 669 -27.83 34.72 -10.45
N THR A 670 -27.55 33.55 -11.02
CA THR A 670 -28.46 32.42 -11.19
C THR A 670 -27.66 31.23 -11.69
N GLU A 671 -28.12 30.00 -11.48
CA GLU A 671 -27.43 28.81 -11.95
C GLU A 671 -28.39 27.80 -12.58
N SER A 672 -27.90 27.04 -13.55
CA SER A 672 -28.44 25.75 -13.99
C SER A 672 -27.70 24.60 -13.30
N LEU A 673 -28.12 23.35 -13.51
CA LEU A 673 -27.32 22.22 -13.01
C LEU A 673 -25.98 22.15 -13.74
N ALA A 674 -25.94 22.50 -15.04
CA ALA A 674 -24.73 22.63 -15.83
C ALA A 674 -23.78 23.69 -15.23
N ILE A 675 -24.28 24.89 -14.92
CA ILE A 675 -23.46 25.94 -14.28
C ILE A 675 -22.99 25.50 -12.88
N THR A 676 -23.84 24.79 -12.14
CA THR A 676 -23.46 24.23 -10.83
C THR A 676 -22.33 23.20 -10.98
N LEU A 677 -22.38 22.36 -12.03
CA LEU A 677 -21.32 21.40 -12.36
C LEU A 677 -20.01 22.12 -12.65
N ASP A 678 -20.01 23.09 -13.56
CA ASP A 678 -18.82 23.88 -13.91
C ASP A 678 -18.20 24.58 -12.69
N ARG A 679 -19.04 25.00 -11.72
CA ARG A 679 -18.55 25.58 -10.46
C ARG A 679 -17.95 24.54 -9.52
N VAL A 680 -18.51 23.34 -9.44
CA VAL A 680 -18.05 22.27 -8.52
C VAL A 680 -16.78 21.60 -9.04
N MET A 681 -16.64 21.41 -10.35
CA MET A 681 -15.53 20.64 -10.94
C MET A 681 -14.12 21.15 -10.57
N PRO A 682 -13.84 22.46 -10.53
CA PRO A 682 -12.52 22.94 -10.09
C PRO A 682 -12.15 22.55 -8.66
N GLU A 683 -13.12 22.41 -7.76
CA GLU A 683 -12.87 21.92 -6.39
C GLU A 683 -12.61 20.41 -6.39
N TRP A 684 -13.36 19.68 -7.21
CA TRP A 684 -13.14 18.25 -7.41
C TRP A 684 -11.74 17.96 -7.94
N GLU A 685 -11.36 18.58 -9.05
CA GLU A 685 -10.09 18.36 -9.73
C GLU A 685 -8.89 18.90 -8.96
N GLY A 686 -9.04 20.07 -8.32
CA GLY A 686 -7.96 20.76 -7.64
C GLY A 686 -7.63 20.20 -6.26
N LYS A 687 -8.60 19.59 -5.56
CA LYS A 687 -8.42 19.19 -4.15
C LYS A 687 -8.97 17.82 -3.81
N ILE A 688 -10.23 17.55 -4.13
CA ILE A 688 -10.91 16.32 -3.67
C ILE A 688 -10.35 15.07 -4.37
N ALA A 689 -10.28 15.06 -5.71
CA ALA A 689 -9.73 13.94 -6.47
C ALA A 689 -8.24 13.67 -6.15
N PRO A 690 -7.36 14.69 -6.04
CA PRO A 690 -6.00 14.51 -5.54
C PRO A 690 -5.94 13.90 -4.13
N ALA A 691 -6.77 14.37 -3.20
CA ALA A 691 -6.87 13.81 -1.86
C ALA A 691 -7.22 12.32 -1.90
N ILE A 692 -8.25 11.94 -2.67
CA ILE A 692 -8.64 10.54 -2.86
C ILE A 692 -7.48 9.72 -3.46
N ARG A 693 -6.82 10.20 -4.51
CA ARG A 693 -5.67 9.53 -5.16
C ARG A 693 -4.47 9.36 -4.23
N SER A 694 -4.29 10.26 -3.26
CA SER A 694 -3.26 10.11 -2.22
C SER A 694 -3.55 9.00 -1.22
N GLY A 695 -4.76 8.40 -1.28
CA GLY A 695 -5.23 7.34 -0.40
C GLY A 695 -6.07 7.84 0.78
N GLN A 696 -6.43 9.13 0.82
CA GLN A 696 -7.31 9.66 1.86
C GLN A 696 -8.75 9.18 1.66
N ARG A 697 -9.40 8.79 2.75
CA ARG A 697 -10.83 8.48 2.79
C ARG A 697 -11.60 9.78 3.00
N VAL A 698 -12.49 10.10 2.06
CA VAL A 698 -13.08 11.44 1.98
C VAL A 698 -14.57 11.44 2.30
N LEU A 699 -14.99 12.38 3.15
CA LEU A 699 -16.40 12.73 3.39
C LEU A 699 -16.72 14.07 2.68
N ILE A 700 -17.85 14.14 1.98
CA ILE A 700 -18.40 15.39 1.44
C ILE A 700 -19.80 15.61 2.00
N ALA A 701 -19.98 16.66 2.80
CA ALA A 701 -21.29 17.10 3.28
C ALA A 701 -21.72 18.36 2.50
N ALA A 702 -22.72 18.24 1.63
CA ALA A 702 -23.08 19.34 0.72
C ALA A 702 -24.58 19.36 0.39
N HIS A 703 -24.95 20.05 -0.69
CA HIS A 703 -26.33 20.34 -1.05
C HIS A 703 -26.83 19.48 -2.21
N GLY A 704 -28.14 19.52 -2.45
CA GLY A 704 -28.79 18.62 -3.39
C GLY A 704 -28.19 18.72 -4.80
N ASN A 705 -28.07 19.93 -5.37
CA ASN A 705 -27.57 20.07 -6.73
C ASN A 705 -26.04 19.98 -6.83
N SER A 706 -25.29 20.36 -5.80
CA SER A 706 -23.84 20.18 -5.78
C SER A 706 -23.48 18.69 -5.76
N LEU A 707 -24.21 17.88 -4.98
CA LEU A 707 -24.04 16.43 -4.99
C LEU A 707 -24.57 15.80 -6.28
N ARG A 708 -25.68 16.29 -6.86
CA ARG A 708 -26.14 15.84 -8.20
C ARG A 708 -25.10 16.11 -9.29
N ALA A 709 -24.42 17.25 -9.24
CA ALA A 709 -23.32 17.55 -10.15
C ALA A 709 -22.15 16.56 -9.99
N LEU A 710 -21.73 16.29 -8.74
CA LEU A 710 -20.67 15.30 -8.49
C LEU A 710 -21.05 13.90 -8.98
N VAL A 711 -22.24 13.39 -8.64
CA VAL A 711 -22.63 12.04 -9.06
C VAL A 711 -22.90 11.95 -10.57
N LYS A 712 -23.31 13.05 -11.24
CA LYS A 712 -23.35 13.11 -12.70
C LYS A 712 -21.96 12.84 -13.30
N HIS A 713 -20.94 13.51 -12.76
CA HIS A 713 -19.56 13.33 -13.20
C HIS A 713 -19.02 11.92 -12.89
N LEU A 714 -19.27 11.42 -11.69
CA LEU A 714 -18.79 10.12 -11.24
C LEU A 714 -19.42 8.96 -12.04
N ASP A 715 -20.75 8.94 -12.11
CA ASP A 715 -21.50 7.83 -12.71
C ASP A 715 -21.68 7.95 -14.22
N ASP A 716 -21.26 9.07 -14.82
CA ASP A 716 -21.47 9.41 -16.24
C ASP A 716 -22.97 9.45 -16.60
N ILE A 717 -23.76 10.16 -15.78
CA ILE A 717 -25.22 10.20 -15.90
C ILE A 717 -25.63 11.12 -17.06
N PRO A 718 -26.45 10.64 -18.02
CA PRO A 718 -26.99 11.47 -19.11
C PRO A 718 -27.80 12.69 -18.61
N GLU A 719 -27.87 13.73 -19.42
CA GLU A 719 -28.51 15.01 -19.07
C GLU A 719 -30.02 14.92 -18.82
N ASP A 720 -30.72 14.08 -19.57
CA ASP A 720 -32.14 13.80 -19.36
C ASP A 720 -32.38 12.99 -18.07
N VAL A 721 -31.50 12.04 -17.76
CA VAL A 721 -31.61 11.17 -16.59
C VAL A 721 -31.29 11.94 -15.29
N ILE A 722 -30.25 12.78 -15.28
CA ILE A 722 -29.86 13.52 -14.07
C ILE A 722 -30.96 14.47 -13.61
N CYS A 723 -31.80 14.99 -14.51
CA CYS A 723 -32.92 15.89 -14.20
C CYS A 723 -33.90 15.26 -13.19
N GLU A 724 -34.11 13.95 -13.27
CA GLU A 724 -35.03 13.18 -12.42
C GLU A 724 -34.40 12.68 -11.11
N LEU A 725 -33.07 12.67 -11.01
CA LEU A 725 -32.36 12.15 -9.83
C LEU A 725 -32.63 13.00 -8.58
N ASN A 726 -32.95 12.33 -7.48
CA ASN A 726 -33.11 12.94 -6.15
C ASN A 726 -32.17 12.29 -5.13
N ILE A 727 -31.47 13.12 -4.36
CA ILE A 727 -30.60 12.68 -3.26
C ILE A 727 -31.33 12.97 -1.94
N PRO A 728 -31.60 11.96 -1.09
CA PRO A 728 -32.31 12.13 0.17
C PRO A 728 -31.47 12.89 1.21
N THR A 729 -32.12 13.58 2.15
CA THR A 729 -31.44 14.35 3.21
C THR A 729 -30.84 13.42 4.27
N GLY A 730 -29.62 13.74 4.72
CA GLY A 730 -28.93 13.08 5.83
C GLY A 730 -28.60 11.59 5.65
N VAL A 731 -28.89 10.97 4.50
CA VAL A 731 -28.54 9.57 4.22
C VAL A 731 -27.18 9.53 3.50
N PRO A 732 -26.16 8.89 4.08
CA PRO A 732 -24.85 8.76 3.44
C PRO A 732 -24.91 7.86 2.18
N LEU A 733 -24.31 8.32 1.09
CA LEU A 733 -24.10 7.61 -0.16
C LEU A 733 -22.62 7.27 -0.29
N VAL A 734 -22.30 5.98 -0.39
CA VAL A 734 -20.94 5.46 -0.43
C VAL A 734 -20.58 5.01 -1.85
N TYR A 735 -19.44 5.49 -2.32
CA TYR A 735 -18.77 5.04 -3.53
C TYR A 735 -17.49 4.31 -3.18
N GLU A 736 -17.30 3.17 -3.83
CA GLU A 736 -16.00 2.57 -4.05
C GLU A 736 -15.54 2.97 -5.46
N LEU A 737 -14.33 3.51 -5.58
CA LEU A 737 -13.77 4.00 -6.83
C LEU A 737 -12.51 3.21 -7.20
N ASP A 738 -12.29 2.97 -8.48
CA ASP A 738 -11.06 2.33 -8.99
C ASP A 738 -9.87 3.31 -9.02
N GLU A 739 -8.70 2.86 -9.52
CA GLU A 739 -7.49 3.68 -9.65
C GLU A 739 -7.68 4.95 -10.50
N ASN A 740 -8.69 4.98 -11.39
CA ASN A 740 -9.03 6.11 -12.24
C ASN A 740 -10.13 7.00 -11.64
N LEU A 741 -10.52 6.75 -10.38
CA LEU A 741 -11.64 7.36 -9.69
C LEU A 741 -13.00 7.09 -10.34
N LYS A 742 -13.13 5.98 -11.09
CA LYS A 742 -14.41 5.55 -11.65
C LYS A 742 -15.17 4.70 -10.65
N PRO A 743 -16.48 4.92 -10.46
CA PRO A 743 -17.29 4.10 -9.57
C PRO A 743 -17.30 2.62 -9.94
N ILE A 744 -17.01 1.79 -8.96
CA ILE A 744 -17.21 0.35 -8.99
C ILE A 744 -18.68 0.08 -8.61
N PRO A 745 -19.51 -0.51 -9.50
CA PRO A 745 -20.92 -0.74 -9.21
C PRO A 745 -21.15 -1.62 -7.98
N HIS A 746 -21.93 -1.12 -7.02
CA HIS A 746 -22.35 -1.89 -5.86
C HIS A 746 -23.67 -2.65 -6.14
N PRO A 747 -23.83 -3.90 -5.67
CA PRO A 747 -25.07 -4.67 -5.86
C PRO A 747 -26.34 -3.98 -5.32
N ASP A 748 -26.23 -3.28 -4.19
CA ASP A 748 -27.32 -2.52 -3.58
C ASP A 748 -27.46 -1.08 -4.12
N ALA A 749 -26.77 -0.74 -5.20
CA ALA A 749 -26.88 0.59 -5.78
C ALA A 749 -28.31 0.85 -6.30
N ILE A 750 -28.79 2.09 -6.12
CA ILE A 750 -30.09 2.51 -6.63
C ILE A 750 -29.84 3.28 -7.93
N ALA A 751 -30.22 2.67 -9.05
CA ALA A 751 -30.06 3.25 -10.38
C ALA A 751 -30.63 4.68 -10.45
N PRO A 752 -29.96 5.63 -11.16
CA PRO A 752 -28.79 5.44 -12.04
C PRO A 752 -27.43 5.42 -11.34
N LEU A 753 -27.38 5.51 -10.00
CA LEU A 753 -26.13 5.59 -9.26
C LEU A 753 -25.43 4.22 -9.22
N LYS A 754 -24.10 4.21 -9.20
CA LYS A 754 -23.29 3.00 -8.95
C LYS A 754 -22.91 2.84 -7.47
N GLY A 755 -23.00 3.92 -6.68
CA GLY A 755 -22.83 3.91 -5.23
C GLY A 755 -24.07 3.43 -4.47
N ARG A 756 -23.88 3.00 -3.22
CA ARG A 756 -24.96 2.52 -2.34
C ARG A 756 -25.26 3.51 -1.22
N TYR A 757 -26.52 3.64 -0.84
CA TYR A 757 -26.87 4.36 0.39
C TYR A 757 -26.70 3.47 1.61
N LEU A 758 -26.28 4.05 2.74
CA LEU A 758 -26.26 3.36 4.03
C LEU A 758 -27.65 3.30 4.65
N GLY A 759 -27.90 2.23 5.41
CA GLY A 759 -29.17 1.99 6.09
C GLY A 759 -30.09 1.04 5.33
N ASP A 760 -31.36 1.01 5.76
CA ASP A 760 -32.40 0.16 5.19
C ASP A 760 -32.81 0.64 3.79
N GLN A 761 -32.66 -0.23 2.79
CA GLN A 761 -32.82 0.14 1.38
C GLN A 761 -34.28 0.48 1.02
N GLU A 762 -35.27 -0.12 1.68
CA GLU A 762 -36.68 0.22 1.44
C GLU A 762 -36.99 1.62 1.97
N GLN A 763 -36.49 1.96 3.17
CA GLN A 763 -36.62 3.29 3.74
C GLN A 763 -35.90 4.35 2.90
N VAL A 764 -34.73 4.03 2.35
CA VAL A 764 -34.00 4.94 1.44
C VAL A 764 -34.83 5.22 0.19
N ARG A 765 -35.38 4.18 -0.46
CA ARG A 765 -36.26 4.33 -1.63
C ARG A 765 -37.47 5.19 -1.32
N ALA A 766 -38.12 4.96 -0.17
CA ALA A 766 -39.24 5.79 0.29
C ALA A 766 -38.84 7.26 0.50
N ARG A 767 -37.64 7.53 1.04
CA ARG A 767 -37.13 8.90 1.19
C ARG A 767 -36.84 9.56 -0.16
N ILE A 768 -36.27 8.84 -1.13
CA ILE A 768 -36.03 9.33 -2.49
C ILE A 768 -37.34 9.75 -3.16
N GLU A 769 -38.37 8.90 -3.09
CA GLU A 769 -39.71 9.22 -3.59
C GLU A 769 -40.37 10.38 -2.82
N GLY A 770 -40.15 10.47 -1.51
CA GLY A 770 -40.59 11.61 -0.69
C GLY A 770 -40.02 12.95 -1.16
N VAL A 771 -38.75 12.99 -1.58
CA VAL A 771 -38.14 14.19 -2.17
C VAL A 771 -38.81 14.55 -3.51
N LYS A 772 -39.18 13.56 -4.31
CA LYS A 772 -39.92 13.76 -5.57
C LYS A 772 -41.30 14.39 -5.30
N ALA A 773 -42.03 13.91 -4.29
CA ALA A 773 -43.34 14.44 -3.90
C ALA A 773 -43.30 15.89 -3.36
N GLN A 774 -42.20 16.30 -2.69
CA GLN A 774 -41.98 17.70 -2.30
C GLN A 774 -41.75 18.64 -3.49
N THR A 775 -41.40 18.08 -4.66
CA THR A 775 -41.17 18.88 -5.86
C THR A 775 -42.41 19.10 -6.72
N GLY A 776 -43.48 18.32 -6.53
CA GLY A 776 -44.76 18.43 -7.26
C GLY A 776 -45.94 19.06 -6.50
N LYS A 777 -45.73 19.62 -5.30
CA LYS A 777 -46.77 20.27 -4.47
C LYS A 777 -46.60 21.78 -4.37
#